data_AF-A0A8B8DBA9-F1
#
_entry.id   AF-A0A8B8DBA9-F1
#
_cell.length_a   1.000
_cell.length_b   1.000
_cell.length_c   1.000
_cell.angle_alpha   90.00
_cell.angle_beta   90.00
_cell.angle_gamma   90.00
#
_symmetry.space_group_name_H-M   'P 1'
#
loop_
_entity.id
_entity.type
_entity.pdbx_description
1 polymer ?
#
loop_
_entity_poly.entity_id
_entity_poly.type
_entity_poly.pdbx_seq_one_letter_code
_entity_poly.pdbx_strand_id
1 'polypeptide(L)'
;MAYGHGNINIISSESDDSDEDLDKTVFIKEKQVAPKEETENIRETPKFQNTSKTQDTTRNEDIGFLNKTNNDEIEKAIKYKTDYQCILLKSYFDGLKVANLKIHILEETITLRGPRELVLQHSLLFLELLNSISVFSETISDSKHAILQKEGSIEELRKRARGLDEKCHIFLDENKMELNCAAFSEQEAKAAIGQAMALFDKVDISYSDHHLELFSSNSWNNVIEDLQKSLMVVIEIVHSREVVEVEGLNDHVSKAEVKVREMVQNHKCLVSMTVTGAKARLIAKLSYFQDELKKAREEAIQKQLTLGVEQGEEADRITFKYTDGAFLKKRIQGVLDLVKWVQVTASDVGKNAHDQEVITRCLNSEKGKHELRILEEKFKVFIDLVPGKEVEVKVVQDSDPSNALAERSTSVPDLRATEEEPLVVGATKLVVKRGSVLRERATTLVNVLHKGSRWKGILPKKFMHECRHIKGEFERQYDGDEKMVVTEHSSGNLSRLCQYVCHIVLSAWETGGSSEQELQEAVRACLDHCNEESVDSIAFPAVGTGKLLKYPARVVARVLIKESVDWLKRGRNSKTNLKKIVFVVYEDDEKRVFDEELCRHRGGSPKWSGLSKMMAGLSKPFRRKSTKESEEVTYHTDKFHEQHLQIFGESAQSLKDSKKKIVKEIEVSFLAKEVIPHKGGGKLSGEDKESILETTRRLSVILKIDFEGYIVIGHKDDVQALANKIRSLLLNRVTEVSARGHHRRQRWMGPRSRKGTKDYWEEVLQNPTTPLYWREFRGGHDIQHFLRNEENYCRVNVVNDETFKAISDLVEQTWDQTHVGHGKDAMNLAHQRIQVKKIERVENIELFSNYSHQRNKIIRRMLRSGQTSYPRLDTLTKNGGMLTTQKMAKLLNTSLYLDINEHYAFHGTKSSYIENITKKGIDPRKSGDRLMFGQGIYCAENSVKADQYTDDKGKRQTKGLQMLLVRLLIGNAFVTGDKKNYRHPPCSVCKTTDCVSGEHAEYDSIVVEGSWLFREFVVYETNNCYPEYIITYDRL
;
A
#
# COMPACT_ATOMS: atom_id res chain seq x y z
N MET A 1 46.35 6.57 -27.29
CA MET A 1 45.78 7.84 -27.82
C MET A 1 46.02 8.87 -26.72
N ALA A 2 46.97 9.80 -26.78
CA ALA A 2 47.45 10.65 -27.88
C ALA A 2 46.46 11.77 -28.25
N TYR A 3 46.75 12.96 -27.70
CA TYR A 3 46.34 14.34 -28.05
C TYR A 3 44.83 14.67 -28.27
N GLY A 4 44.31 15.81 -27.80
CA GLY A 4 44.97 16.92 -27.09
C GLY A 4 44.00 17.90 -26.41
N HIS A 5 44.56 19.00 -25.88
CA HIS A 5 43.83 20.12 -25.25
C HIS A 5 43.01 20.91 -26.30
N GLY A 6 42.00 21.74 -25.99
CA GLY A 6 41.87 22.69 -24.87
C GLY A 6 42.65 23.98 -25.17
N ASN A 7 42.17 25.19 -24.91
CA ASN A 7 40.99 25.64 -24.14
C ASN A 7 40.70 27.15 -24.45
N ILE A 8 39.79 27.81 -23.70
CA ILE A 8 39.60 29.28 -23.49
C ILE A 8 38.54 29.99 -24.37
N ASN A 9 37.66 30.75 -23.69
CA ASN A 9 36.66 31.70 -24.22
C ASN A 9 37.25 33.13 -24.34
N ILE A 10 36.60 34.05 -25.06
CA ILE A 10 36.56 35.48 -24.67
C ILE A 10 35.39 36.27 -25.31
N ILE A 11 34.53 36.83 -24.45
CA ILE A 11 33.83 38.14 -24.50
C ILE A 11 32.88 38.41 -25.71
N SER A 12 32.15 39.54 -25.64
CA SER A 12 30.84 39.83 -26.22
C SER A 12 30.78 41.12 -27.07
N SER A 13 29.58 41.35 -27.61
CA SER A 13 28.88 42.64 -27.78
C SER A 13 29.33 43.66 -28.84
N GLU A 14 28.34 44.46 -29.28
CA GLU A 14 28.41 45.68 -30.11
C GLU A 14 28.82 45.47 -31.60
N SER A 15 28.28 46.22 -32.58
CA SER A 15 27.31 47.33 -32.58
C SER A 15 26.52 47.42 -33.90
N ASP A 16 25.24 47.77 -33.81
CA ASP A 16 24.45 48.80 -34.54
C ASP A 16 24.61 49.11 -36.06
N ASP A 17 23.63 49.88 -36.54
CA ASP A 17 23.55 50.66 -37.80
C ASP A 17 23.55 49.95 -39.17
N SER A 18 22.36 49.83 -39.76
CA SER A 18 21.93 50.82 -40.77
C SER A 18 20.42 50.75 -41.07
N ASP A 19 19.74 51.89 -40.88
CA ASP A 19 18.45 52.20 -41.52
C ASP A 19 18.68 52.68 -42.97
N GLU A 20 17.64 53.30 -43.56
CA GLU A 20 17.64 54.22 -44.70
C GLU A 20 17.61 53.67 -46.16
N ASP A 21 16.83 54.26 -47.09
CA ASP A 21 15.55 54.98 -46.89
C ASP A 21 14.79 55.28 -48.22
N LEU A 22 13.63 55.93 -48.07
CA LEU A 22 13.08 57.02 -48.90
C LEU A 22 12.76 56.77 -50.38
N ASP A 23 11.46 56.62 -50.61
CA ASP A 23 10.60 57.67 -51.20
C ASP A 23 10.80 58.09 -52.66
N LYS A 24 9.68 58.48 -53.30
CA LYS A 24 9.48 59.74 -54.05
C LYS A 24 8.35 59.65 -55.06
N THR A 25 7.69 60.80 -55.26
CA THR A 25 7.19 61.31 -56.56
C THR A 25 6.04 60.60 -57.30
N VAL A 26 5.29 61.23 -58.22
CA VAL A 26 4.76 62.63 -58.30
C VAL A 26 3.72 62.75 -59.45
N PHE A 27 2.92 63.83 -59.43
CA PHE A 27 2.22 64.48 -60.56
C PHE A 27 0.92 63.91 -61.21
N ILE A 28 0.16 64.90 -61.69
CA ILE A 28 -0.77 64.95 -62.84
C ILE A 28 -2.14 64.22 -62.74
N LYS A 29 -3.17 65.07 -62.80
CA LYS A 29 -4.56 64.76 -63.18
C LYS A 29 -4.66 64.75 -64.71
N GLU A 30 -5.67 64.06 -65.27
CA GLU A 30 -6.82 64.68 -65.98
C GLU A 30 -7.63 63.66 -66.81
N LYS A 31 -8.95 63.56 -66.51
CA LYS A 31 -10.09 63.60 -67.49
C LYS A 31 -10.19 62.55 -68.63
N GLN A 32 -11.33 62.32 -69.32
CA GLN A 32 -12.74 62.81 -69.31
C GLN A 32 -13.67 61.59 -69.55
N VAL A 33 -14.97 61.53 -69.23
CA VAL A 33 -15.87 62.36 -68.39
C VAL A 33 -17.07 61.50 -67.91
N ALA A 34 -17.77 61.99 -66.88
CA ALA A 34 -19.03 61.51 -66.27
C ALA A 34 -20.24 61.52 -67.26
N PRO A 35 -21.55 61.44 -66.85
CA PRO A 35 -22.20 61.28 -65.53
C PRO A 35 -23.28 60.15 -65.51
N LYS A 36 -24.12 59.86 -64.50
CA LYS A 36 -24.34 60.21 -63.06
C LYS A 36 -25.09 59.00 -62.42
N GLU A 37 -25.59 58.94 -61.17
CA GLU A 37 -26.44 59.88 -60.42
C GLU A 37 -26.61 59.41 -58.95
N GLU A 38 -27.03 60.32 -58.06
CA GLU A 38 -27.48 60.01 -56.69
C GLU A 38 -29.02 60.08 -56.61
N THR A 39 -29.63 59.44 -55.61
CA THR A 39 -31.06 59.59 -55.33
C THR A 39 -31.34 60.87 -54.54
N GLU A 40 -31.90 61.89 -55.19
CA GLU A 40 -32.87 62.87 -54.67
C GLU A 40 -33.19 63.89 -55.79
N ASN A 41 -34.41 64.42 -55.99
CA ASN A 41 -35.65 64.38 -55.20
C ASN A 41 -36.88 64.58 -56.15
N ILE A 42 -38.09 64.78 -55.61
CA ILE A 42 -39.35 65.20 -56.30
C ILE A 42 -40.22 64.11 -56.98
N ARG A 43 -41.33 63.80 -56.29
CA ARG A 43 -42.75 63.58 -56.71
C ARG A 43 -43.17 63.11 -58.12
N GLU A 44 -44.25 62.32 -58.07
CA GLU A 44 -45.40 62.20 -58.99
C GLU A 44 -45.48 61.04 -60.01
N THR A 45 -46.71 60.78 -60.46
CA THR A 45 -47.26 59.54 -61.10
C THR A 45 -47.48 59.80 -62.63
N PRO A 46 -48.06 58.93 -63.52
CA PRO A 46 -48.87 57.71 -63.28
C PRO A 46 -48.90 56.56 -64.36
N LYS A 47 -49.77 55.55 -64.10
CA LYS A 47 -50.72 54.86 -65.03
C LYS A 47 -50.29 53.75 -66.03
N PHE A 48 -50.89 52.56 -65.80
CA PHE A 48 -51.74 51.75 -66.70
C PHE A 48 -51.23 51.30 -68.10
N GLN A 49 -51.39 50.00 -68.37
CA GLN A 49 -52.47 49.56 -69.29
C GLN A 49 -53.01 48.16 -68.95
N ASN A 50 -54.17 47.81 -69.51
CA ASN A 50 -55.02 46.69 -69.11
C ASN A 50 -55.65 46.04 -70.36
N THR A 51 -55.72 44.71 -70.43
CA THR A 51 -56.43 43.95 -71.49
C THR A 51 -57.23 42.80 -70.88
N SER A 52 -58.27 42.31 -71.60
CA SER A 52 -59.53 41.94 -70.93
C SER A 52 -60.43 40.96 -71.68
N LYS A 53 -61.39 40.35 -70.94
CA LYS A 53 -62.56 39.57 -71.41
C LYS A 53 -62.18 38.16 -71.92
N THR A 54 -63.03 37.13 -71.90
CA THR A 54 -64.49 36.98 -72.21
C THR A 54 -65.07 35.78 -71.40
N GLN A 55 -66.38 35.43 -71.32
CA GLN A 55 -67.64 35.83 -72.00
C GLN A 55 -68.89 35.38 -71.19
N ASP A 56 -70.06 36.03 -71.40
CA ASP A 56 -71.46 35.50 -71.49
C ASP A 56 -72.10 34.56 -70.41
N THR A 57 -73.42 34.44 -70.19
CA THR A 57 -74.70 35.12 -70.61
C THR A 57 -75.84 34.68 -69.63
N THR A 58 -77.13 35.05 -69.78
CA THR A 58 -77.87 36.34 -69.62
C THR A 58 -79.37 36.02 -69.39
N ARG A 59 -80.11 36.81 -68.57
CA ARG A 59 -81.57 37.10 -68.75
C ARG A 59 -82.12 38.18 -67.78
N ASN A 60 -83.27 38.76 -68.15
CA ASN A 60 -83.84 40.00 -67.59
C ASN A 60 -85.15 39.76 -66.81
N GLU A 61 -85.57 40.76 -66.02
CA GLU A 61 -86.94 41.33 -66.08
C GLU A 61 -86.95 42.78 -65.54
N ASP A 62 -88.06 43.53 -65.69
CA ASP A 62 -88.02 44.96 -66.03
C ASP A 62 -88.34 46.02 -64.94
N ILE A 63 -87.62 47.15 -65.06
CA ILE A 63 -88.01 48.57 -64.91
C ILE A 63 -88.82 49.03 -63.68
N GLY A 64 -88.23 50.00 -62.94
CA GLY A 64 -88.95 50.91 -62.03
C GLY A 64 -88.17 52.20 -61.74
N PHE A 65 -88.52 53.31 -62.42
CA PHE A 65 -87.81 54.60 -62.28
C PHE A 65 -88.16 55.31 -60.96
N LEU A 66 -87.14 55.64 -60.15
CA LEU A 66 -87.24 56.71 -59.15
C LEU A 66 -85.86 57.34 -58.88
N ASN A 67 -85.75 58.65 -59.06
CA ASN A 67 -84.50 59.38 -58.87
C ASN A 67 -84.13 59.51 -57.38
N LYS A 68 -83.09 58.78 -56.94
CA LYS A 68 -82.17 59.22 -55.88
C LYS A 68 -80.86 58.43 -55.91
N THR A 69 -79.77 59.08 -55.52
CA THR A 69 -78.44 58.50 -55.43
C THR A 69 -78.29 57.65 -54.18
N ASN A 70 -78.82 56.42 -54.19
CA ASN A 70 -78.43 55.41 -53.21
C ASN A 70 -77.07 54.80 -53.62
N ASN A 71 -76.02 55.61 -53.44
CA ASN A 71 -74.67 55.12 -53.15
C ASN A 71 -74.68 54.48 -51.75
N ASP A 72 -75.45 53.40 -51.60
CA ASP A 72 -75.48 52.62 -50.37
C ASP A 72 -74.16 51.84 -50.30
N GLU A 73 -73.15 52.48 -49.70
CA GLU A 73 -71.99 51.79 -49.15
C GLU A 73 -72.53 50.76 -48.15
N ILE A 74 -72.64 49.50 -48.57
CA ILE A 74 -72.83 48.41 -47.63
C ILE A 74 -71.46 48.03 -47.07
N GLU A 75 -71.50 47.46 -45.86
CA GLU A 75 -70.34 46.91 -45.20
C GLU A 75 -70.63 45.44 -44.89
N LYS A 76 -69.70 44.55 -45.25
CA LYS A 76 -69.82 43.11 -45.00
C LYS A 76 -68.52 42.59 -44.40
N ALA A 77 -68.61 42.14 -43.15
CA ALA A 77 -67.57 41.40 -42.48
C ALA A 77 -67.67 39.90 -42.83
N ILE A 78 -66.53 39.25 -43.08
CA ILE A 78 -66.42 37.80 -43.28
C ILE A 78 -65.37 37.27 -42.30
N LYS A 79 -65.78 36.33 -41.44
CA LYS A 79 -64.91 35.70 -40.46
C LYS A 79 -64.09 34.56 -41.07
N TYR A 80 -62.84 34.47 -40.66
CA TYR A 80 -61.95 33.32 -40.83
C TYR A 80 -61.36 32.94 -39.46
N LYS A 81 -60.54 31.88 -39.38
CA LYS A 81 -60.30 31.16 -38.11
C LYS A 81 -58.85 31.00 -37.66
N THR A 82 -57.88 31.35 -38.50
CA THR A 82 -56.46 31.00 -38.27
C THR A 82 -55.52 32.08 -38.79
N ASP A 83 -54.38 32.27 -38.13
CA ASP A 83 -53.44 33.35 -38.46
C ASP A 83 -52.80 33.17 -39.84
N TYR A 84 -52.58 31.93 -40.29
CA TYR A 84 -52.11 31.68 -41.65
C TYR A 84 -53.13 32.10 -42.73
N GLN A 85 -54.44 32.02 -42.45
CA GLN A 85 -55.46 32.61 -43.34
C GLN A 85 -55.33 34.14 -43.34
N CYS A 86 -55.12 34.76 -42.16
CA CYS A 86 -54.86 36.20 -42.06
C CYS A 86 -53.67 36.62 -42.94
N ILE A 87 -52.57 35.88 -42.88
CA ILE A 87 -51.32 36.20 -43.57
C ILE A 87 -51.42 35.96 -45.09
N LEU A 88 -51.97 34.83 -45.53
CA LEU A 88 -52.18 34.55 -46.95
C LEU A 88 -53.11 35.58 -47.61
N LEU A 89 -54.20 35.92 -46.93
CA LEU A 89 -55.16 36.89 -47.44
C LEU A 89 -54.59 38.31 -47.39
N LYS A 90 -53.82 38.68 -46.36
CA LYS A 90 -53.06 39.94 -46.37
C LYS A 90 -52.09 40.01 -47.56
N SER A 91 -51.29 38.96 -47.81
CA SER A 91 -50.37 38.91 -48.95
C SER A 91 -51.10 39.03 -50.30
N TYR A 92 -52.14 38.23 -50.52
CA TYR A 92 -52.92 38.22 -51.76
C TYR A 92 -53.66 39.54 -52.04
N PHE A 93 -54.12 40.25 -51.01
CA PHE A 93 -54.85 41.51 -51.14
C PHE A 93 -53.97 42.76 -50.97
N ASP A 94 -52.69 42.63 -50.61
CA ASP A 94 -51.81 43.80 -50.53
C ASP A 94 -51.60 44.40 -51.94
N GLY A 95 -51.66 45.72 -52.02
CA GLY A 95 -51.69 46.44 -53.30
C GLY A 95 -52.99 46.31 -54.14
N LEU A 96 -53.98 45.47 -53.79
CA LEU A 96 -55.19 45.26 -54.59
C LEU A 96 -56.18 46.45 -54.54
N LYS A 97 -55.88 47.49 -55.33
CA LYS A 97 -56.62 48.77 -55.36
C LYS A 97 -57.87 48.71 -56.26
N VAL A 98 -58.92 48.06 -55.77
CA VAL A 98 -60.26 48.09 -56.40
C VAL A 98 -60.90 49.48 -56.18
N ALA A 99 -61.21 50.18 -57.26
CA ALA A 99 -61.80 51.52 -57.17
C ALA A 99 -63.17 51.49 -56.45
N ASN A 100 -63.36 52.42 -55.51
CA ASN A 100 -64.55 52.56 -54.66
C ASN A 100 -64.87 51.37 -53.72
N LEU A 101 -63.97 50.37 -53.58
CA LEU A 101 -64.09 49.31 -52.59
C LEU A 101 -62.96 49.43 -51.56
N LYS A 102 -63.32 49.63 -50.29
CA LYS A 102 -62.41 49.60 -49.14
C LYS A 102 -62.33 48.17 -48.61
N ILE A 103 -61.11 47.70 -48.38
CA ILE A 103 -60.81 46.37 -47.86
C ILE A 103 -59.98 46.56 -46.58
N HIS A 104 -60.45 46.00 -45.46
CA HIS A 104 -59.75 46.05 -44.18
C HIS A 104 -59.61 44.63 -43.63
N ILE A 105 -58.38 44.15 -43.42
CA ILE A 105 -58.10 42.79 -42.95
C ILE A 105 -57.60 42.84 -41.50
N LEU A 106 -58.49 42.49 -40.58
CA LEU A 106 -58.25 42.35 -39.14
C LEU A 106 -58.11 40.87 -38.77
N GLU A 107 -57.55 40.56 -37.61
CA GLU A 107 -57.04 39.21 -37.25
C GLU A 107 -58.04 38.06 -37.47
N GLU A 108 -59.32 38.22 -37.12
CA GLU A 108 -60.38 37.22 -37.41
C GLU A 108 -61.30 37.58 -38.59
N THR A 109 -61.22 38.79 -39.13
CA THR A 109 -62.26 39.33 -40.06
C THR A 109 -61.68 40.19 -41.17
N ILE A 110 -62.08 39.90 -42.41
CA ILE A 110 -62.04 40.91 -43.48
C ILE A 110 -63.34 41.72 -43.45
N THR A 111 -63.25 43.03 -43.64
CA THR A 111 -64.39 43.93 -43.81
C THR A 111 -64.30 44.58 -45.20
N LEU A 112 -65.31 44.31 -46.03
CA LEU A 112 -65.47 44.86 -47.36
C LEU A 112 -66.53 45.96 -47.33
N ARG A 113 -66.19 47.18 -47.76
CA ARG A 113 -67.09 48.34 -47.73
C ARG A 113 -67.07 49.12 -49.03
N GLY A 114 -68.24 49.37 -49.62
CA GLY A 114 -68.36 50.07 -50.90
C GLY A 114 -69.69 49.79 -51.60
N PRO A 115 -69.83 50.11 -52.90
CA PRO A 115 -71.02 49.82 -53.68
C PRO A 115 -71.46 48.35 -53.58
N ARG A 116 -72.76 48.14 -53.38
CA ARG A 116 -73.39 46.83 -53.12
C ARG A 116 -72.92 45.70 -54.02
N GLU A 117 -72.84 45.95 -55.31
CA GLU A 117 -72.43 44.97 -56.31
C GLU A 117 -70.96 44.54 -56.14
N LEU A 118 -70.05 45.51 -55.99
CA LEU A 118 -68.63 45.25 -55.74
C LEU A 118 -68.40 44.49 -54.42
N VAL A 119 -69.07 44.90 -53.34
CA VAL A 119 -68.94 44.24 -52.03
C VAL A 119 -69.43 42.79 -52.11
N LEU A 120 -70.55 42.52 -52.78
CA LEU A 120 -71.08 41.16 -52.92
C LEU A 120 -70.19 40.28 -53.82
N GLN A 121 -69.71 40.81 -54.94
CA GLN A 121 -68.79 40.11 -55.85
C GLN A 121 -67.48 39.73 -55.14
N HIS A 122 -66.83 40.69 -54.48
CA HIS A 122 -65.56 40.44 -53.79
C HIS A 122 -65.75 39.62 -52.51
N SER A 123 -66.95 39.61 -51.91
CA SER A 123 -67.29 38.66 -50.84
C SER A 123 -67.34 37.21 -51.31
N LEU A 124 -67.79 36.95 -52.55
CA LEU A 124 -67.83 35.61 -53.13
C LEU A 124 -66.41 35.14 -53.45
N LEU A 125 -65.64 35.97 -54.18
CA LEU A 125 -64.23 35.70 -54.47
C LEU A 125 -63.40 35.47 -53.20
N PHE A 126 -63.64 36.24 -52.13
CA PHE A 126 -62.98 36.03 -50.84
C PHE A 126 -63.36 34.69 -50.19
N LEU A 127 -64.63 34.28 -50.24
CA LEU A 127 -65.07 32.99 -49.70
C LEU A 127 -64.54 31.82 -50.53
N GLU A 128 -64.43 31.97 -51.84
CA GLU A 128 -63.81 30.99 -52.75
C GLU A 128 -62.31 30.82 -52.44
N LEU A 129 -61.57 31.93 -52.30
CA LEU A 129 -60.16 31.92 -51.88
C LEU A 129 -59.98 31.33 -50.47
N LEU A 130 -60.81 31.73 -49.50
CA LEU A 130 -60.75 31.21 -48.13
C LEU A 130 -61.00 29.70 -48.07
N ASN A 131 -61.88 29.18 -48.92
CA ASN A 131 -62.16 27.74 -49.04
C ASN A 131 -61.11 26.98 -49.87
N SER A 132 -60.31 27.66 -50.70
CA SER A 132 -59.20 27.03 -51.43
C SER A 132 -57.93 26.87 -50.59
N ILE A 133 -57.77 27.68 -49.53
CA ILE A 133 -56.62 27.60 -48.61
C ILE A 133 -56.53 26.19 -48.01
N SER A 134 -55.49 25.48 -48.46
CA SER A 134 -55.15 24.12 -48.09
C SER A 134 -53.88 24.14 -47.24
N VAL A 135 -53.83 23.34 -46.18
CA VAL A 135 -52.60 23.10 -45.41
C VAL A 135 -52.04 21.75 -45.79
N PHE A 136 -50.76 21.71 -46.18
CA PHE A 136 -49.98 20.48 -46.25
C PHE A 136 -49.01 20.43 -45.06
N SER A 137 -48.75 19.22 -44.56
CA SER A 137 -47.95 18.95 -43.37
C SER A 137 -46.97 17.83 -43.69
N GLU A 138 -45.69 18.03 -43.43
CA GLU A 138 -44.65 17.01 -43.62
C GLU A 138 -43.85 16.82 -42.33
N THR A 139 -43.76 15.59 -41.85
CA THR A 139 -43.00 15.23 -40.65
C THR A 139 -41.50 15.35 -40.92
N ILE A 140 -40.79 16.13 -40.10
CA ILE A 140 -39.35 16.39 -40.26
C ILE A 140 -38.51 15.62 -39.23
N SER A 141 -37.21 15.46 -39.49
CA SER A 141 -36.26 14.87 -38.53
C SER A 141 -36.11 15.73 -37.28
N ASP A 142 -35.77 15.10 -36.16
CA ASP A 142 -35.48 15.77 -34.88
C ASP A 142 -34.46 16.92 -35.06
N SER A 143 -33.39 16.65 -35.82
CA SER A 143 -32.34 17.61 -36.14
C SER A 143 -32.84 18.77 -37.01
N LYS A 144 -33.71 18.54 -38.00
CA LYS A 144 -34.39 19.62 -38.75
C LYS A 144 -35.31 20.44 -37.86
N HIS A 145 -36.07 19.80 -36.96
CA HIS A 145 -36.95 20.50 -36.02
C HIS A 145 -36.15 21.40 -35.06
N ALA A 146 -35.05 20.89 -34.50
CA ALA A 146 -34.15 21.65 -33.64
C ALA A 146 -33.48 22.84 -34.35
N ILE A 147 -33.30 22.79 -35.68
CA ILE A 147 -32.87 23.95 -36.47
C ILE A 147 -34.01 24.97 -36.62
N LEU A 148 -35.23 24.50 -36.87
CA LEU A 148 -36.41 25.34 -37.13
C LEU A 148 -37.10 25.89 -35.87
N GLN A 149 -36.69 25.45 -34.67
CA GLN A 149 -37.03 26.09 -33.39
C GLN A 149 -36.11 27.27 -33.03
N LYS A 150 -35.00 27.51 -33.76
CA LYS A 150 -34.13 28.67 -33.51
C LYS A 150 -34.83 29.97 -33.92
N GLU A 151 -34.68 31.04 -33.16
CA GLU A 151 -35.34 32.32 -33.47
C GLU A 151 -34.98 32.82 -34.89
N GLY A 152 -35.98 33.23 -35.67
CA GLY A 152 -35.81 33.68 -37.06
C GLY A 152 -35.54 32.58 -38.11
N SER A 153 -35.34 31.32 -37.72
CA SER A 153 -35.00 30.21 -38.65
C SER A 153 -36.05 29.94 -39.72
N ILE A 154 -37.33 29.84 -39.34
CA ILE A 154 -38.48 29.69 -40.26
C ILE A 154 -38.56 30.87 -41.24
N GLU A 155 -38.20 32.07 -40.79
CA GLU A 155 -38.23 33.28 -41.62
C GLU A 155 -37.05 33.33 -42.61
N GLU A 156 -35.87 32.85 -42.21
CA GLU A 156 -34.73 32.64 -43.13
C GLU A 156 -34.99 31.50 -44.13
N LEU A 157 -35.73 30.46 -43.74
CA LEU A 157 -36.16 29.38 -44.63
C LEU A 157 -37.09 29.91 -45.74
N ARG A 158 -38.11 30.72 -45.38
CA ARG A 158 -39.00 31.41 -46.34
C ARG A 158 -38.19 32.27 -47.33
N LYS A 159 -37.35 33.18 -46.83
CA LYS A 159 -36.49 34.08 -47.63
C LYS A 159 -35.53 33.39 -48.61
N ARG A 160 -35.17 32.13 -48.33
CA ARG A 160 -34.29 31.30 -49.19
C ARG A 160 -35.09 30.51 -50.22
N ALA A 161 -36.30 30.08 -49.89
CA ALA A 161 -37.23 29.42 -50.81
C ALA A 161 -37.92 30.45 -51.73
N ARG A 162 -37.11 31.29 -52.41
CA ARG A 162 -37.58 32.43 -53.20
C ARG A 162 -38.49 31.99 -54.35
N GLY A 163 -39.66 32.62 -54.43
CA GLY A 163 -40.75 32.25 -55.34
C GLY A 163 -42.03 31.83 -54.61
N LEU A 164 -42.01 31.76 -53.28
CA LEU A 164 -43.11 31.27 -52.45
C LEU A 164 -43.86 32.35 -51.64
N ASP A 165 -43.23 33.51 -51.36
CA ASP A 165 -43.71 34.51 -50.39
C ASP A 165 -45.07 35.14 -50.72
N GLU A 166 -45.44 35.21 -52.01
CA GLU A 166 -46.72 35.80 -52.47
C GLU A 166 -47.92 34.85 -52.33
N LYS A 167 -47.70 33.55 -52.05
CA LYS A 167 -48.73 32.51 -52.22
C LYS A 167 -48.85 31.48 -51.11
N CYS A 168 -47.82 31.33 -50.28
CA CYS A 168 -47.82 30.32 -49.22
C CYS A 168 -47.28 30.86 -47.89
N HIS A 169 -47.61 30.17 -46.80
CA HIS A 169 -47.16 30.48 -45.46
C HIS A 169 -46.63 29.22 -44.79
N ILE A 170 -45.30 29.10 -44.68
CA ILE A 170 -44.61 27.98 -44.02
C ILE A 170 -44.49 28.27 -42.52
N PHE A 171 -44.90 27.34 -41.66
CA PHE A 171 -44.85 27.44 -40.19
C PHE A 171 -44.61 26.07 -39.54
N LEU A 172 -44.06 26.06 -38.33
CA LEU A 172 -43.78 24.84 -37.56
C LEU A 172 -44.96 24.50 -36.65
N ASP A 173 -45.32 23.22 -36.52
CA ASP A 173 -46.11 22.76 -35.36
C ASP A 173 -45.16 22.15 -34.32
N GLU A 174 -44.81 22.99 -33.34
CA GLU A 174 -43.91 22.69 -32.22
C GLU A 174 -44.35 21.46 -31.39
N ASN A 175 -45.61 21.02 -31.51
CA ASN A 175 -46.16 19.89 -30.76
C ASN A 175 -46.13 18.57 -31.54
N LYS A 176 -45.85 18.61 -32.86
CA LYS A 176 -46.00 17.44 -33.75
C LYS A 176 -44.78 17.07 -34.59
N MET A 177 -43.69 17.84 -34.53
CA MET A 177 -42.51 17.63 -35.41
C MET A 177 -42.86 17.75 -36.90
N GLU A 178 -43.82 18.62 -37.23
CA GLU A 178 -44.35 18.80 -38.59
C GLU A 178 -44.02 20.21 -39.10
N LEU A 179 -43.38 20.29 -40.28
CA LEU A 179 -43.37 21.54 -41.04
C LEU A 179 -44.67 21.63 -41.83
N ASN A 180 -45.41 22.70 -41.60
CA ASN A 180 -46.70 22.98 -42.23
C ASN A 180 -46.56 24.09 -43.25
N CYS A 181 -47.37 24.04 -44.30
CA CYS A 181 -47.50 25.12 -45.26
C CYS A 181 -48.96 25.29 -45.64
N ALA A 182 -49.49 26.49 -45.43
CA ALA A 182 -50.78 26.89 -45.97
C ALA A 182 -50.57 27.58 -47.32
N ALA A 183 -51.35 27.23 -48.34
CA ALA A 183 -51.36 27.93 -49.63
C ALA A 183 -52.76 27.88 -50.27
N PHE A 184 -53.00 28.68 -51.31
CA PHE A 184 -54.30 28.70 -52.02
C PHE A 184 -54.64 27.41 -52.79
N SER A 185 -53.72 26.43 -52.83
CA SER A 185 -53.97 25.05 -53.24
C SER A 185 -53.03 24.07 -52.52
N GLU A 186 -53.48 22.82 -52.35
CA GLU A 186 -52.66 21.75 -51.77
C GLU A 186 -51.39 21.45 -52.61
N GLN A 187 -51.46 21.69 -53.92
CA GLN A 187 -50.32 21.52 -54.84
C GLN A 187 -49.25 22.59 -54.62
N GLU A 188 -49.64 23.86 -54.42
CA GLU A 188 -48.72 24.94 -54.07
C GLU A 188 -48.11 24.72 -52.67
N ALA A 189 -48.89 24.25 -51.70
CA ALA A 189 -48.39 23.90 -50.36
C ALA A 189 -47.37 22.75 -50.37
N LYS A 190 -47.61 21.70 -51.17
CA LYS A 190 -46.67 20.59 -51.39
C LYS A 190 -45.40 21.03 -52.11
N ALA A 191 -45.53 21.86 -53.15
CA ALA A 191 -44.38 22.43 -53.85
C ALA A 191 -43.53 23.33 -52.94
N ALA A 192 -44.18 24.11 -52.07
CA ALA A 192 -43.52 24.96 -51.09
C ALA A 192 -42.70 24.16 -50.07
N ILE A 193 -43.28 23.12 -49.46
CA ILE A 193 -42.55 22.26 -48.52
C ILE A 193 -41.43 21.49 -49.24
N GLY A 194 -41.68 20.95 -50.43
CA GLY A 194 -40.65 20.26 -51.22
C GLY A 194 -39.46 21.16 -51.56
N GLN A 195 -39.69 22.42 -51.92
CA GLN A 195 -38.63 23.42 -52.11
C GLN A 195 -37.89 23.74 -50.80
N ALA A 196 -38.62 23.91 -49.69
CA ALA A 196 -38.03 24.20 -48.39
C ALA A 196 -37.20 23.03 -47.84
N MET A 197 -37.63 21.78 -48.07
CA MET A 197 -36.86 20.58 -47.72
C MET A 197 -35.61 20.41 -48.60
N ALA A 198 -35.66 20.79 -49.88
CA ALA A 198 -34.50 20.79 -50.78
C ALA A 198 -33.42 21.85 -50.44
N LEU A 199 -33.71 22.76 -49.50
CA LEU A 199 -32.74 23.68 -48.91
C LEU A 199 -31.99 23.08 -47.70
N PHE A 200 -32.30 21.83 -47.32
CA PHE A 200 -31.51 21.07 -46.34
C PHE A 200 -30.61 20.02 -47.01
N ASP A 201 -29.35 20.00 -46.59
CA ASP A 201 -28.35 19.01 -46.97
C ASP A 201 -27.86 18.27 -45.71
N LYS A 202 -27.18 17.15 -45.92
CA LYS A 202 -26.71 16.26 -44.86
C LYS A 202 -25.42 15.55 -45.27
N VAL A 203 -24.32 15.90 -44.58
CA VAL A 203 -23.00 15.32 -44.84
C VAL A 203 -22.56 14.42 -43.69
N ASP A 204 -22.26 13.17 -44.02
CA ASP A 204 -21.55 12.23 -43.15
C ASP A 204 -20.02 12.45 -43.26
N ILE A 205 -19.36 12.74 -42.14
CA ILE A 205 -17.91 12.88 -42.02
C ILE A 205 -17.38 11.69 -41.23
N SER A 206 -16.91 10.65 -41.92
CA SER A 206 -16.33 9.46 -41.29
C SER A 206 -15.18 9.80 -40.35
N TYR A 207 -15.21 9.21 -39.16
CA TYR A 207 -14.13 9.18 -38.20
C TYR A 207 -13.72 7.73 -37.91
N SER A 208 -12.92 7.52 -36.87
CA SER A 208 -12.68 6.22 -36.23
C SER A 208 -12.22 6.43 -34.79
N ASP A 209 -12.24 5.39 -33.94
CA ASP A 209 -11.84 5.34 -32.52
C ASP A 209 -11.00 6.52 -31.98
N HIS A 210 -9.89 6.83 -32.65
CA HIS A 210 -8.89 7.82 -32.22
C HIS A 210 -9.38 9.29 -32.26
N HIS A 211 -10.59 9.55 -32.77
CA HIS A 211 -11.24 10.87 -32.72
C HIS A 211 -12.20 11.04 -31.52
N LEU A 212 -12.50 9.98 -30.77
CA LEU A 212 -13.40 10.08 -29.60
C LEU A 212 -12.83 11.01 -28.51
N GLU A 213 -11.51 11.14 -28.41
CA GLU A 213 -10.83 12.12 -27.54
C GLU A 213 -11.01 13.56 -28.03
N LEU A 214 -10.97 13.81 -29.35
CA LEU A 214 -11.32 15.12 -29.93
C LEU A 214 -12.74 15.51 -29.53
N PHE A 215 -13.70 14.60 -29.75
CA PHE A 215 -15.11 14.84 -29.50
C PHE A 215 -15.45 15.07 -28.02
N SER A 216 -14.63 14.54 -27.12
CA SER A 216 -14.74 14.75 -25.67
C SER A 216 -14.07 16.06 -25.21
N SER A 217 -13.42 16.82 -26.09
CA SER A 217 -12.60 17.98 -25.73
C SER A 217 -13.36 19.30 -25.73
N ASN A 218 -12.98 20.21 -24.83
CA ASN A 218 -13.51 21.58 -24.82
C ASN A 218 -13.25 22.32 -26.15
N SER A 219 -12.17 22.00 -26.88
CA SER A 219 -11.91 22.62 -28.19
C SER A 219 -12.89 22.18 -29.27
N TRP A 220 -13.41 20.95 -29.18
CA TRP A 220 -14.49 20.48 -30.05
C TRP A 220 -15.81 21.11 -29.64
N ASN A 221 -16.19 20.99 -28.36
CA ASN A 221 -17.43 21.51 -27.83
C ASN A 221 -17.61 23.01 -28.13
N ASN A 222 -16.57 23.82 -27.90
CA ASN A 222 -16.62 25.26 -28.19
C ASN A 222 -16.84 25.56 -29.69
N VAL A 223 -16.20 24.82 -30.61
CA VAL A 223 -16.34 25.07 -32.06
C VAL A 223 -17.68 24.54 -32.58
N ILE A 224 -18.16 23.39 -32.08
CA ILE A 224 -19.48 22.86 -32.44
C ILE A 224 -20.61 23.74 -31.87
N GLU A 225 -20.44 24.29 -30.67
CA GLU A 225 -21.38 25.26 -30.08
C GLU A 225 -21.38 26.58 -30.86
N ASP A 226 -20.21 27.11 -31.24
CA ASP A 226 -20.10 28.33 -32.06
C ASP A 226 -20.67 28.14 -33.47
N LEU A 227 -20.39 27.01 -34.14
CA LEU A 227 -20.98 26.66 -35.44
C LEU A 227 -22.50 26.51 -35.35
N GLN A 228 -23.03 25.83 -34.33
CA GLN A 228 -24.49 25.65 -34.20
C GLN A 228 -25.23 26.91 -33.72
N LYS A 229 -24.52 27.90 -33.15
CA LYS A 229 -25.07 29.24 -32.86
C LYS A 229 -25.02 30.17 -34.07
N SER A 230 -23.92 30.16 -34.81
CA SER A 230 -23.69 31.05 -35.96
C SER A 230 -24.31 30.56 -37.28
N LEU A 231 -24.58 29.26 -37.40
CA LEU A 231 -25.14 28.62 -38.60
C LEU A 231 -26.40 27.82 -38.30
N MET A 232 -27.31 27.76 -39.29
CA MET A 232 -28.47 26.87 -39.27
C MET A 232 -28.08 25.42 -39.62
N VAL A 233 -27.33 24.80 -38.71
CA VAL A 233 -26.97 23.38 -38.71
C VAL A 233 -27.23 22.75 -37.34
N VAL A 234 -27.31 21.43 -37.34
CA VAL A 234 -27.12 20.54 -36.20
C VAL A 234 -25.98 19.58 -36.54
N ILE A 235 -25.09 19.35 -35.58
CA ILE A 235 -23.89 18.54 -35.75
C ILE A 235 -23.88 17.43 -34.69
N GLU A 236 -24.13 16.20 -35.11
CA GLU A 236 -24.33 15.05 -34.24
C GLU A 236 -23.29 13.95 -34.49
N ILE A 237 -22.90 13.23 -33.44
CA ILE A 237 -21.89 12.16 -33.53
C ILE A 237 -22.62 10.83 -33.56
N VAL A 238 -22.81 10.29 -34.76
CA VAL A 238 -23.59 9.06 -34.97
C VAL A 238 -22.69 7.85 -34.74
N HIS A 239 -22.52 7.50 -33.47
CA HIS A 239 -21.65 6.42 -32.99
C HIS A 239 -21.95 5.05 -33.62
N SER A 240 -23.18 4.80 -34.09
CA SER A 240 -23.58 3.57 -34.78
C SER A 240 -23.16 3.49 -36.25
N ARG A 241 -22.67 4.59 -36.84
CA ARG A 241 -22.17 4.69 -38.22
C ARG A 241 -20.71 5.17 -38.34
N GLU A 242 -20.06 5.50 -37.22
CA GLU A 242 -18.70 6.08 -37.18
C GLU A 242 -18.57 7.37 -38.02
N VAL A 243 -19.62 8.20 -38.03
CA VAL A 243 -19.67 9.49 -38.74
C VAL A 243 -20.06 10.64 -37.81
N VAL A 244 -19.45 11.81 -38.01
CA VAL A 244 -20.01 13.08 -37.56
C VAL A 244 -20.95 13.54 -38.66
N GLU A 245 -22.23 13.62 -38.33
CA GLU A 245 -23.29 14.05 -39.24
C GLU A 245 -23.50 15.56 -39.10
N VAL A 246 -23.52 16.26 -40.23
CA VAL A 246 -23.84 17.69 -40.33
C VAL A 246 -25.10 17.83 -41.17
N GLU A 247 -26.26 18.03 -40.54
CA GLU A 247 -27.54 18.31 -41.21
C GLU A 247 -27.93 19.79 -41.02
N GLY A 248 -28.43 20.43 -42.07
CA GLY A 248 -28.83 21.84 -42.03
C GLY A 248 -28.93 22.49 -43.41
N LEU A 249 -28.94 23.82 -43.47
CA LEU A 249 -29.07 24.52 -44.75
C LEU A 249 -27.82 24.32 -45.64
N ASN A 250 -27.99 24.04 -46.93
CA ASN A 250 -26.93 23.55 -47.83
C ASN A 250 -25.59 24.32 -47.72
N ASP A 251 -25.60 25.66 -47.81
CA ASP A 251 -24.36 26.46 -47.74
C ASP A 251 -23.78 26.57 -46.31
N HIS A 252 -24.62 26.38 -45.30
CA HIS A 252 -24.20 26.31 -43.90
C HIS A 252 -23.58 24.94 -43.59
N VAL A 253 -24.13 23.86 -44.15
CA VAL A 253 -23.57 22.51 -44.11
C VAL A 253 -22.20 22.51 -44.77
N SER A 254 -22.01 23.12 -45.96
CA SER A 254 -20.67 23.21 -46.58
C SER A 254 -19.64 23.95 -45.71
N LYS A 255 -20.03 25.03 -45.02
CA LYS A 255 -19.13 25.80 -44.12
C LYS A 255 -18.76 24.98 -42.88
N ALA A 256 -19.75 24.34 -42.25
CA ALA A 256 -19.54 23.46 -41.11
C ALA A 256 -18.74 22.22 -41.50
N GLU A 257 -19.00 21.61 -42.65
CA GLU A 257 -18.26 20.46 -43.19
C GLU A 257 -16.77 20.78 -43.32
N VAL A 258 -16.41 21.91 -43.95
CA VAL A 258 -15.00 22.30 -44.10
C VAL A 258 -14.33 22.42 -42.73
N LYS A 259 -14.99 23.04 -41.73
CA LYS A 259 -14.41 23.20 -40.39
C LYS A 259 -14.34 21.89 -39.60
N VAL A 260 -15.35 21.03 -39.69
CA VAL A 260 -15.38 19.72 -39.04
C VAL A 260 -14.39 18.76 -39.69
N ARG A 261 -14.30 18.71 -41.02
CA ARG A 261 -13.27 17.94 -41.75
C ARG A 261 -11.88 18.46 -41.43
N GLU A 262 -11.66 19.77 -41.36
CA GLU A 262 -10.38 20.35 -40.94
C GLU A 262 -10.03 19.88 -39.51
N MET A 263 -10.97 19.95 -38.56
CA MET A 263 -10.73 19.51 -37.18
C MET A 263 -10.46 18.01 -37.07
N VAL A 264 -11.19 17.17 -37.81
CA VAL A 264 -11.00 15.70 -37.85
C VAL A 264 -9.66 15.36 -38.52
N GLN A 265 -9.39 15.86 -39.73
CA GLN A 265 -8.19 15.52 -40.50
C GLN A 265 -6.90 16.12 -39.92
N ASN A 266 -6.95 17.33 -39.36
CA ASN A 266 -5.82 17.92 -38.65
C ASN A 266 -5.75 17.49 -37.17
N HIS A 267 -6.62 16.58 -36.71
CA HIS A 267 -6.45 15.92 -35.42
C HIS A 267 -5.27 14.94 -35.46
N LYS A 268 -4.07 15.51 -35.38
CA LYS A 268 -2.85 14.79 -35.02
C LYS A 268 -3.05 14.26 -33.60
N CYS A 269 -3.62 13.06 -33.51
CA CYS A 269 -4.05 12.43 -32.28
C CYS A 269 -2.87 12.38 -31.32
N LEU A 270 -2.90 13.29 -30.34
CA LEU A 270 -1.83 13.42 -29.35
C LEU A 270 -2.04 12.35 -28.30
N VAL A 271 -1.69 11.11 -28.64
CA VAL A 271 -1.60 10.01 -27.67
C VAL A 271 -0.41 10.31 -26.76
N SER A 272 -0.65 11.23 -25.82
CA SER A 272 0.06 11.32 -24.57
C SER A 272 -0.33 10.08 -23.79
N MET A 273 0.43 9.00 -24.00
CA MET A 273 0.28 7.82 -23.18
C MET A 273 0.77 8.20 -21.78
N THR A 274 -0.16 8.67 -20.94
CA THR A 274 -0.02 8.75 -19.49
C THR A 274 0.05 7.32 -19.00
N VAL A 275 1.21 6.69 -19.22
CA VAL A 275 1.48 5.35 -18.73
C VAL A 275 1.36 5.43 -17.21
N THR A 276 0.33 4.80 -16.66
CA THR A 276 0.01 4.83 -15.23
C THR A 276 1.26 4.63 -14.39
N GLY A 277 1.41 5.33 -13.26
CA GLY A 277 2.64 5.50 -12.46
C GLY A 277 3.68 4.38 -12.62
N ALA A 278 3.25 3.14 -12.42
CA ALA A 278 3.86 1.91 -12.90
C ALA A 278 4.76 2.00 -14.14
N LYS A 279 4.12 2.02 -15.31
CA LYS A 279 4.73 1.73 -16.61
C LYS A 279 5.52 2.93 -17.13
N ALA A 280 5.24 4.14 -16.63
CA ALA A 280 6.07 5.31 -16.90
C ALA A 280 7.38 5.22 -16.13
N ARG A 281 7.33 4.90 -14.83
CA ARG A 281 8.53 4.80 -13.97
C ARG A 281 9.46 3.65 -14.37
N LEU A 282 8.91 2.56 -14.92
CA LEU A 282 9.69 1.51 -15.59
C LEU A 282 10.55 2.07 -16.75
N ILE A 283 10.01 2.99 -17.55
CA ILE A 283 10.72 3.59 -18.70
C ILE A 283 11.63 4.75 -18.25
N ALA A 284 11.24 5.49 -17.20
CA ALA A 284 12.02 6.58 -16.61
C ALA A 284 13.32 6.11 -15.94
N LYS A 285 13.37 4.88 -15.39
CA LYS A 285 14.62 4.27 -14.85
C LYS A 285 15.53 3.75 -15.99
N LEU A 286 15.91 4.67 -16.86
CA LEU A 286 16.53 4.48 -18.18
C LEU A 286 18.03 4.09 -18.15
N SER A 287 18.45 3.28 -17.17
CA SER A 287 19.81 2.71 -17.07
C SER A 287 19.88 1.23 -17.39
N TYR A 288 18.77 0.48 -17.35
CA TYR A 288 18.76 -0.98 -17.52
C TYR A 288 18.27 -1.47 -18.90
N PHE A 289 17.62 -0.62 -19.70
CA PHE A 289 16.98 -0.99 -20.99
C PHE A 289 17.38 -0.06 -22.15
N GLN A 290 18.62 0.43 -22.15
CA GLN A 290 19.08 1.42 -23.14
C GLN A 290 19.11 0.87 -24.57
N ASP A 291 19.49 -0.40 -24.77
CA ASP A 291 19.56 -1.00 -26.10
C ASP A 291 18.17 -1.25 -26.71
N GLU A 292 17.18 -1.65 -25.91
CA GLU A 292 15.80 -1.88 -26.36
C GLU A 292 15.11 -0.56 -26.72
N LEU A 293 15.26 0.48 -25.90
CA LEU A 293 14.75 1.82 -26.19
C LEU A 293 15.48 2.47 -27.39
N LYS A 294 16.77 2.18 -27.57
CA LYS A 294 17.53 2.59 -28.77
C LYS A 294 16.98 1.92 -30.03
N LYS A 295 16.82 0.59 -30.05
CA LYS A 295 16.21 -0.15 -31.18
C LYS A 295 14.81 0.38 -31.50
N ALA A 296 13.99 0.60 -30.49
CA ALA A 296 12.63 1.14 -30.66
C ALA A 296 12.63 2.57 -31.24
N ARG A 297 13.56 3.43 -30.80
CA ARG A 297 13.74 4.79 -31.34
C ARG A 297 14.26 4.79 -32.77
N GLU A 298 15.18 3.89 -33.10
CA GLU A 298 15.72 3.70 -34.46
C GLU A 298 14.62 3.20 -35.43
N GLU A 299 13.80 2.21 -35.01
CA GLU A 299 12.61 1.79 -35.77
C GLU A 299 11.56 2.89 -35.92
N ALA A 300 11.38 3.75 -34.91
CA ALA A 300 10.42 4.86 -34.94
C ALA A 300 10.83 5.96 -35.94
N ILE A 301 12.11 6.36 -35.91
CA ILE A 301 12.68 7.37 -36.81
C ILE A 301 12.58 6.92 -38.27
N GLN A 302 12.83 5.64 -38.58
CA GLN A 302 12.64 5.07 -39.92
C GLN A 302 11.18 5.13 -40.44
N LYS A 303 10.21 5.38 -39.57
CA LYS A 303 8.76 5.30 -39.85
C LYS A 303 8.03 6.62 -39.57
N GLN A 304 8.76 7.74 -39.61
CA GLN A 304 8.26 9.11 -39.39
C GLN A 304 7.63 9.37 -38.02
N LEU A 305 7.81 8.49 -37.04
CA LEU A 305 7.35 8.69 -35.67
C LEU A 305 8.36 9.53 -34.88
N THR A 306 7.92 10.67 -34.35
CA THR A 306 8.73 11.47 -33.41
C THR A 306 8.39 11.10 -31.97
N LEU A 307 9.38 10.56 -31.26
CA LEU A 307 9.30 10.19 -29.84
C LEU A 307 9.71 11.38 -28.98
N GLY A 308 8.75 11.98 -28.27
CA GLY A 308 9.01 12.92 -27.18
C GLY A 308 8.99 12.22 -25.82
N VAL A 309 9.99 12.51 -24.98
CA VAL A 309 9.97 12.14 -23.54
C VAL A 309 10.04 13.45 -22.76
N GLU A 310 8.94 13.79 -22.11
CA GLU A 310 8.81 14.96 -21.24
C GLU A 310 9.02 14.48 -19.80
N GLN A 311 10.07 14.97 -19.12
CA GLN A 311 10.29 14.63 -17.71
C GLN A 311 9.27 15.36 -16.82
N GLY A 312 8.59 14.61 -15.95
CA GLY A 312 7.53 15.10 -15.08
C GLY A 312 7.76 14.71 -13.62
N GLU A 313 7.30 15.54 -12.69
CA GLU A 313 7.64 15.41 -11.26
C GLU A 313 7.13 14.10 -10.62
N GLU A 314 6.04 13.51 -11.13
CA GLU A 314 5.50 12.22 -10.64
C GLU A 314 5.75 11.02 -11.58
N ALA A 315 5.91 11.29 -12.88
CA ALA A 315 6.10 10.31 -13.96
C ALA A 315 6.55 11.00 -15.27
N ASP A 316 7.47 10.37 -16.01
CA ASP A 316 7.85 10.81 -17.36
C ASP A 316 6.72 10.54 -18.36
N ARG A 317 6.36 11.55 -19.18
CA ARG A 317 5.30 11.44 -20.19
C ARG A 317 5.90 11.16 -21.56
N ILE A 318 5.49 10.04 -22.16
CA ILE A 318 5.93 9.65 -23.50
C ILE A 318 4.86 10.06 -24.50
N THR A 319 5.20 11.05 -25.32
CA THR A 319 4.29 11.67 -26.28
C THR A 319 4.67 11.24 -27.69
N PHE A 320 3.76 10.53 -28.36
CA PHE A 320 3.91 10.11 -29.76
C PHE A 320 3.12 11.06 -30.67
N LYS A 321 3.74 11.52 -31.75
CA LYS A 321 3.06 12.30 -32.82
C LYS A 321 3.07 11.48 -34.11
N TYR A 322 1.89 11.30 -34.71
CA TYR A 322 1.65 10.37 -35.82
C TYR A 322 0.38 10.74 -36.63
N THR A 323 0.06 9.97 -37.67
CA THR A 323 -1.03 10.24 -38.63
C THR A 323 -2.05 9.10 -38.87
N ASP A 324 -1.76 7.86 -38.47
CA ASP A 324 -2.71 6.72 -38.49
C ASP A 324 -2.73 5.98 -37.13
N GLY A 325 -3.90 5.97 -36.48
CA GLY A 325 -4.10 5.34 -35.17
C GLY A 325 -4.24 3.82 -35.21
N ALA A 326 -4.73 3.23 -36.30
CA ALA A 326 -4.96 1.78 -36.38
C ALA A 326 -3.63 1.02 -36.47
N PHE A 327 -2.70 1.50 -37.31
CA PHE A 327 -1.34 0.96 -37.39
C PHE A 327 -0.59 1.14 -36.07
N LEU A 328 -0.71 2.32 -35.43
CA LEU A 328 -0.01 2.59 -34.18
C LEU A 328 -0.55 1.76 -33.01
N LYS A 329 -1.88 1.62 -32.85
CA LYS A 329 -2.52 0.80 -31.79
C LYS A 329 -1.96 -0.63 -31.79
N LYS A 330 -1.76 -1.22 -32.98
CA LYS A 330 -1.17 -2.56 -33.16
C LYS A 330 0.35 -2.63 -32.87
N ARG A 331 1.10 -1.54 -33.06
CA ARG A 331 2.56 -1.47 -32.80
C ARG A 331 2.90 -1.03 -31.37
N ILE A 332 2.11 -0.14 -30.76
CA ILE A 332 2.14 0.14 -29.32
C ILE A 332 1.82 -1.14 -28.55
N GLN A 333 0.84 -1.93 -28.98
CA GLN A 333 0.58 -3.24 -28.36
C GLN A 333 1.83 -4.12 -28.36
N GLY A 334 2.62 -4.14 -29.45
CA GLY A 334 3.90 -4.85 -29.50
C GLY A 334 4.94 -4.37 -28.48
N VAL A 335 4.97 -3.07 -28.13
CA VAL A 335 5.85 -2.52 -27.09
C VAL A 335 5.29 -2.82 -25.68
N LEU A 336 3.98 -2.73 -25.49
CA LEU A 336 3.30 -3.17 -24.27
C LEU A 336 3.45 -4.68 -24.04
N ASP A 337 3.57 -5.47 -25.11
CA ASP A 337 3.81 -6.90 -25.05
C ASP A 337 5.24 -7.26 -24.67
N LEU A 338 6.22 -6.36 -24.84
CA LEU A 338 7.56 -6.53 -24.24
C LEU A 338 7.50 -6.32 -22.72
N VAL A 339 6.67 -5.38 -22.26
CA VAL A 339 6.47 -5.06 -20.84
C VAL A 339 5.56 -6.10 -20.18
N LYS A 340 6.13 -7.28 -19.90
CA LYS A 340 5.47 -8.28 -19.07
C LYS A 340 5.35 -7.78 -17.62
N TRP A 341 4.29 -8.22 -16.95
CA TRP A 341 4.02 -7.87 -15.55
C TRP A 341 3.30 -9.01 -14.83
N VAL A 342 3.31 -8.98 -13.49
CA VAL A 342 2.57 -9.90 -12.64
C VAL A 342 2.06 -9.19 -11.38
N GLN A 343 0.82 -9.46 -10.99
CA GLN A 343 0.25 -8.92 -9.75
C GLN A 343 0.73 -9.71 -8.53
N VAL A 344 0.90 -9.02 -7.41
CA VAL A 344 1.00 -9.58 -6.06
C VAL A 344 -0.01 -8.83 -5.21
N THR A 345 -1.06 -9.52 -4.74
CA THR A 345 -2.05 -8.98 -3.82
C THR A 345 -1.57 -9.11 -2.36
N ALA A 346 -2.32 -8.56 -1.41
CA ALA A 346 -2.12 -8.89 0.00
C ALA A 346 -2.27 -10.41 0.25
N SER A 347 -3.16 -11.10 -0.49
CA SER A 347 -3.41 -12.55 -0.35
C SER A 347 -2.34 -13.46 -0.98
N ASP A 348 -1.49 -12.95 -1.88
CA ASP A 348 -0.28 -13.65 -2.35
C ASP A 348 0.79 -13.79 -1.24
N VAL A 349 0.70 -13.00 -0.17
CA VAL A 349 1.72 -12.88 0.89
C VAL A 349 1.17 -13.26 2.28
N GLY A 350 -0.01 -12.73 2.64
CA GLY A 350 -0.65 -12.93 3.94
C GLY A 350 -1.60 -14.12 3.97
N LYS A 351 -1.43 -15.01 4.95
CA LYS A 351 -2.12 -16.33 5.00
C LYS A 351 -3.52 -16.26 5.60
N ASN A 352 -3.89 -15.11 6.16
CA ASN A 352 -5.20 -14.82 6.74
C ASN A 352 -5.53 -13.32 6.57
N ALA A 353 -6.78 -12.94 6.81
CA ALA A 353 -7.26 -11.57 6.58
C ALA A 353 -6.50 -10.50 7.41
N HIS A 354 -5.97 -10.86 8.59
CA HIS A 354 -5.21 -9.93 9.43
C HIS A 354 -3.76 -9.77 8.95
N ASP A 355 -3.12 -10.83 8.45
CA ASP A 355 -1.84 -10.67 7.72
C ASP A 355 -2.04 -9.72 6.52
N GLN A 356 -3.15 -9.88 5.79
CA GLN A 356 -3.47 -9.09 4.59
C GLN A 356 -3.73 -7.61 4.92
N GLU A 357 -4.41 -7.34 6.04
CA GLU A 357 -4.55 -6.01 6.65
C GLU A 357 -3.19 -5.38 6.96
N VAL A 358 -2.30 -6.12 7.65
CA VAL A 358 -0.96 -5.65 8.02
C VAL A 358 -0.11 -5.33 6.79
N ILE A 359 -0.08 -6.22 5.79
CA ILE A 359 0.65 -6.03 4.53
C ILE A 359 0.15 -4.78 3.81
N THR A 360 -1.18 -4.61 3.70
CA THR A 360 -1.81 -3.44 3.11
C THR A 360 -1.41 -2.14 3.82
N ARG A 361 -1.43 -2.13 5.16
CA ARG A 361 -0.99 -0.99 5.98
C ARG A 361 0.49 -0.66 5.75
N CYS A 362 1.34 -1.67 5.58
CA CYS A 362 2.76 -1.49 5.29
C CYS A 362 3.01 -0.94 3.88
N LEU A 363 2.33 -1.50 2.86
CA LEU A 363 2.43 -1.06 1.47
C LEU A 363 2.02 0.42 1.28
N ASN A 364 1.00 0.88 2.02
CA ASN A 364 0.58 2.28 2.01
C ASN A 364 1.60 3.25 2.63
N SER A 365 2.57 2.80 3.44
CA SER A 365 3.48 3.67 4.21
C SER A 365 4.74 4.07 3.44
N GLU A 366 5.33 5.22 3.79
CA GLU A 366 6.59 5.68 3.18
C GLU A 366 7.77 4.71 3.40
N LYS A 367 7.75 3.93 4.48
CA LYS A 367 8.74 2.86 4.70
C LYS A 367 8.49 1.67 3.78
N GLY A 368 7.24 1.24 3.60
CA GLY A 368 6.91 0.22 2.60
C GLY A 368 7.34 0.63 1.20
N LYS A 369 6.98 1.87 0.78
CA LYS A 369 7.44 2.47 -0.48
C LYS A 369 8.97 2.55 -0.59
N HIS A 370 9.70 2.75 0.51
CA HIS A 370 11.16 2.71 0.52
C HIS A 370 11.72 1.29 0.34
N GLU A 371 11.22 0.31 1.10
CA GLU A 371 11.62 -1.11 0.96
C GLU A 371 11.37 -1.61 -0.47
N LEU A 372 10.22 -1.28 -1.09
CA LEU A 372 9.93 -1.66 -2.48
C LEU A 372 10.98 -1.11 -3.46
N ARG A 373 11.43 0.14 -3.30
CA ARG A 373 12.50 0.73 -4.13
C ARG A 373 13.84 -0.01 -3.98
N ILE A 374 14.12 -0.61 -2.82
CA ILE A 374 15.27 -1.51 -2.62
C ILE A 374 15.04 -2.84 -3.36
N LEU A 375 13.83 -3.39 -3.33
CA LEU A 375 13.50 -4.64 -4.04
C LEU A 375 13.58 -4.48 -5.57
N GLU A 376 13.18 -3.32 -6.12
CA GLU A 376 13.37 -2.97 -7.53
C GLU A 376 14.84 -3.09 -7.95
N GLU A 377 15.73 -2.38 -7.24
CA GLU A 377 17.16 -2.36 -7.55
C GLU A 377 17.81 -3.74 -7.35
N LYS A 378 17.39 -4.47 -6.32
CA LYS A 378 17.88 -5.81 -5.96
C LYS A 378 17.53 -6.89 -6.99
N PHE A 379 16.34 -6.81 -7.59
CA PHE A 379 15.81 -7.84 -8.49
C PHE A 379 15.71 -7.41 -9.96
N LYS A 380 16.12 -6.18 -10.30
CA LYS A 380 16.04 -5.59 -11.66
C LYS A 380 14.63 -5.64 -12.25
N VAL A 381 13.66 -5.38 -11.37
CA VAL A 381 12.25 -5.17 -11.70
C VAL A 381 11.86 -3.75 -11.35
N PHE A 382 10.71 -3.31 -11.85
CA PHE A 382 10.03 -2.12 -11.35
C PHE A 382 8.74 -2.55 -10.62
N ILE A 383 8.32 -1.85 -9.56
CA ILE A 383 7.18 -2.24 -8.70
C ILE A 383 6.26 -1.04 -8.45
N ASP A 384 5.02 -1.09 -8.96
CA ASP A 384 4.00 -0.08 -8.61
C ASP A 384 3.09 -0.54 -7.48
N LEU A 385 2.48 0.44 -6.82
CA LEU A 385 1.39 0.27 -5.87
C LEU A 385 0.09 0.75 -6.52
N VAL A 386 -0.81 -0.18 -6.80
CA VAL A 386 -2.12 0.09 -7.41
C VAL A 386 -3.21 -0.14 -6.36
N PRO A 387 -4.09 0.84 -6.09
CA PRO A 387 -5.18 0.67 -5.15
C PRO A 387 -6.17 -0.41 -5.62
N GLY A 388 -6.51 -1.32 -4.71
CA GLY A 388 -7.59 -2.28 -4.85
C GLY A 388 -8.90 -1.71 -4.31
N LYS A 389 -9.73 -2.57 -3.70
CA LYS A 389 -11.00 -2.13 -3.10
C LYS A 389 -10.76 -1.30 -1.83
N GLU A 390 -11.66 -0.33 -1.58
CA GLU A 390 -11.80 0.28 -0.26
C GLU A 390 -12.28 -0.78 0.73
N VAL A 391 -11.62 -0.90 1.88
CA VAL A 391 -11.97 -1.89 2.92
C VAL A 391 -12.55 -1.16 4.13
N GLU A 392 -13.88 -1.12 4.24
CA GLU A 392 -14.54 -0.63 5.46
C GLU A 392 -14.38 -1.64 6.60
N VAL A 393 -13.38 -1.40 7.45
CA VAL A 393 -13.27 -2.06 8.75
C VAL A 393 -14.35 -1.48 9.67
N LYS A 394 -15.28 -2.31 10.15
CA LYS A 394 -16.29 -1.89 11.13
C LYS A 394 -15.62 -1.51 12.45
N VAL A 395 -15.59 -0.21 12.73
CA VAL A 395 -15.03 0.36 13.95
C VAL A 395 -15.85 -0.09 15.16
N VAL A 396 -15.22 -0.85 16.06
CA VAL A 396 -15.76 -1.09 17.40
C VAL A 396 -15.23 0.01 18.33
N GLN A 397 -15.92 1.15 18.33
CA GLN A 397 -15.86 2.13 19.41
C GLN A 397 -16.92 1.79 20.46
N ASP A 398 -16.69 2.19 21.70
CA ASP A 398 -17.71 2.11 22.76
C ASP A 398 -18.97 2.87 22.32
N SER A 399 -20.07 2.14 22.22
CA SER A 399 -21.42 2.65 22.07
C SER A 399 -22.28 2.00 23.15
N ASP A 400 -23.07 2.83 23.84
CA ASP A 400 -23.94 2.41 24.94
C ASP A 400 -24.95 1.36 24.44
N PRO A 401 -25.36 0.34 25.23
CA PRO A 401 -25.90 -0.92 24.70
C PRO A 401 -27.39 -0.82 24.31
N SER A 402 -27.70 0.01 23.31
CA SER A 402 -29.03 0.21 22.73
C SER A 402 -28.93 0.43 21.21
N ASN A 403 -29.87 -0.18 20.47
CA ASN A 403 -29.95 -0.24 18.99
C ASN A 403 -28.83 -1.09 18.34
N ALA A 404 -29.10 -2.36 18.02
CA ALA A 404 -29.78 -2.86 16.81
C ALA A 404 -28.81 -3.00 15.62
N LEU A 405 -28.48 -4.21 15.14
CA LEU A 405 -29.29 -5.24 14.45
C LEU A 405 -29.61 -4.89 12.99
N ALA A 406 -29.53 -5.95 12.15
CA ALA A 406 -29.47 -5.90 10.68
C ALA A 406 -28.09 -5.42 10.14
N GLU A 407 -27.60 -5.83 8.95
CA GLU A 407 -28.21 -6.63 7.88
C GLU A 407 -27.38 -7.86 7.42
N ARG A 408 -28.12 -8.89 6.97
CA ARG A 408 -27.96 -9.78 5.79
C ARG A 408 -26.57 -9.82 5.12
N SER A 409 -25.89 -10.98 5.00
CA SER A 409 -26.20 -12.22 4.23
C SER A 409 -25.94 -12.16 2.72
N THR A 410 -24.93 -12.91 2.25
CA THR A 410 -25.02 -13.78 1.04
C THR A 410 -23.94 -14.88 1.03
N SER A 411 -24.12 -15.91 0.20
CA SER A 411 -23.21 -17.06 -0.07
C SER A 411 -21.94 -16.66 -0.84
N VAL A 412 -20.88 -17.48 -1.08
CA VAL A 412 -20.68 -18.78 -1.81
C VAL A 412 -19.16 -19.15 -1.65
N PRO A 413 -18.57 -20.34 -1.99
CA PRO A 413 -18.97 -21.77 -2.03
C PRO A 413 -18.18 -22.66 -1.01
N ASP A 414 -18.32 -23.99 -1.11
CA ASP A 414 -17.52 -25.02 -0.44
C ASP A 414 -16.09 -25.18 -1.03
N LEU A 415 -15.08 -25.32 -0.17
CA LEU A 415 -13.72 -25.78 -0.50
C LEU A 415 -13.25 -26.78 0.56
N ARG A 416 -13.00 -28.01 0.13
CA ARG A 416 -12.80 -29.17 1.02
C ARG A 416 -11.52 -29.07 1.83
N ALA A 417 -11.64 -29.13 3.15
CA ALA A 417 -10.50 -29.24 4.06
C ALA A 417 -9.77 -30.58 3.89
N THR A 418 -8.44 -30.55 3.94
CA THR A 418 -7.61 -31.75 4.12
C THR A 418 -7.72 -32.21 5.58
N GLU A 419 -8.36 -33.36 5.81
CA GLU A 419 -8.49 -33.91 7.16
C GLU A 419 -7.11 -34.35 7.73
N GLU A 420 -6.81 -33.93 8.95
CA GLU A 420 -5.65 -34.42 9.70
C GLU A 420 -5.91 -35.83 10.23
N GLU A 421 -4.90 -36.71 10.21
CA GLU A 421 -4.99 -38.09 10.72
C GLU A 421 -5.58 -38.11 12.16
N PRO A 422 -6.50 -39.01 12.53
CA PRO A 422 -6.96 -39.15 13.92
C PRO A 422 -5.94 -39.87 14.81
N LEU A 423 -6.04 -39.69 16.14
CA LEU A 423 -5.37 -40.57 17.12
C LEU A 423 -6.23 -41.82 17.31
N VAL A 424 -5.66 -43.02 17.13
CA VAL A 424 -6.37 -44.29 17.32
C VAL A 424 -5.90 -44.96 18.61
N VAL A 425 -6.85 -45.38 19.45
CA VAL A 425 -6.60 -46.15 20.69
C VAL A 425 -7.60 -47.30 20.75
N GLY A 426 -7.12 -48.54 20.65
CA GLY A 426 -8.00 -49.70 20.44
C GLY A 426 -8.76 -49.57 19.12
N ALA A 427 -10.08 -49.72 19.16
CA ALA A 427 -10.96 -49.47 18.01
C ALA A 427 -11.39 -47.99 17.87
N THR A 428 -11.06 -47.13 18.85
CA THR A 428 -11.62 -45.79 18.99
C THR A 428 -10.75 -44.72 18.32
N LYS A 429 -11.38 -43.81 17.56
CA LYS A 429 -10.75 -42.65 16.92
C LYS A 429 -11.01 -41.37 17.71
N LEU A 430 -9.94 -40.70 18.14
CA LEU A 430 -9.95 -39.38 18.77
C LEU A 430 -9.65 -38.32 17.70
N VAL A 431 -10.53 -37.32 17.57
CA VAL A 431 -10.51 -36.31 16.50
C VAL A 431 -10.66 -34.90 17.07
N VAL A 432 -9.86 -33.94 16.62
CA VAL A 432 -10.08 -32.51 16.88
C VAL A 432 -10.82 -31.91 15.69
N LYS A 433 -11.85 -31.09 15.93
CA LYS A 433 -12.61 -30.39 14.89
C LYS A 433 -12.86 -28.94 15.29
N ARG A 434 -12.73 -28.03 14.33
CA ARG A 434 -13.30 -26.68 14.47
C ARG A 434 -14.79 -26.69 14.18
N GLY A 435 -15.59 -26.03 15.01
CA GLY A 435 -17.02 -25.86 14.80
C GLY A 435 -17.80 -25.62 16.09
N SER A 436 -19.08 -26.01 16.07
CA SER A 436 -19.97 -25.97 17.23
C SER A 436 -20.36 -27.40 17.59
N VAL A 437 -20.32 -27.77 18.88
CA VAL A 437 -20.71 -29.13 19.32
C VAL A 437 -22.15 -29.46 18.90
N LEU A 438 -23.04 -28.45 18.87
CA LEU A 438 -24.42 -28.52 18.35
C LEU A 438 -24.53 -28.65 16.81
N ARG A 439 -23.41 -28.90 16.10
CA ARG A 439 -23.37 -29.23 14.67
C ARG A 439 -22.58 -30.51 14.38
N GLU A 440 -21.90 -31.11 15.36
CA GLU A 440 -21.28 -32.42 15.19
C GLU A 440 -22.35 -33.52 15.35
N ARG A 441 -22.25 -34.58 14.54
CA ARG A 441 -23.09 -35.77 14.70
C ARG A 441 -22.35 -36.79 15.56
N ALA A 442 -22.92 -37.11 16.71
CA ALA A 442 -22.45 -38.12 17.65
C ALA A 442 -23.64 -38.58 18.51
N THR A 443 -23.69 -39.86 18.90
CA THR A 443 -24.79 -40.41 19.73
C THR A 443 -24.98 -39.63 21.03
N THR A 444 -23.88 -39.12 21.60
CA THR A 444 -23.87 -38.32 22.83
C THR A 444 -23.20 -36.95 22.59
N LEU A 445 -23.87 -35.85 22.94
CA LEU A 445 -23.26 -34.52 23.00
C LEU A 445 -23.00 -34.11 24.44
N VAL A 446 -21.96 -33.32 24.69
CA VAL A 446 -21.64 -32.80 26.02
C VAL A 446 -21.99 -31.31 26.14
N ASN A 447 -22.80 -30.99 27.15
CA ASN A 447 -23.16 -29.63 27.55
C ASN A 447 -22.44 -29.27 28.86
N VAL A 448 -22.09 -28.00 29.07
CA VAL A 448 -21.23 -27.56 30.19
C VAL A 448 -21.93 -26.51 31.04
N LEU A 449 -22.29 -26.89 32.27
CA LEU A 449 -22.99 -26.06 33.24
C LEU A 449 -22.03 -25.57 34.34
N HIS A 450 -22.30 -24.37 34.87
CA HIS A 450 -21.59 -23.82 36.03
C HIS A 450 -22.42 -24.07 37.30
N LYS A 451 -21.87 -24.72 38.34
CA LYS A 451 -22.62 -25.15 39.54
C LYS A 451 -23.50 -24.05 40.15
N GLY A 452 -22.93 -22.89 40.45
CA GLY A 452 -23.66 -21.73 41.00
C GLY A 452 -24.38 -20.81 39.98
N SER A 453 -24.45 -21.18 38.70
CA SER A 453 -25.12 -20.37 37.64
C SER A 453 -25.44 -21.21 36.40
N ARG A 454 -26.12 -22.32 36.66
CA ARG A 454 -26.65 -23.26 35.66
C ARG A 454 -27.43 -22.48 34.59
N TRP A 455 -27.35 -22.93 33.35
CA TRP A 455 -28.07 -22.36 32.19
C TRP A 455 -27.76 -20.91 31.78
N LYS A 456 -26.91 -20.16 32.50
CA LYS A 456 -26.54 -18.77 32.11
C LYS A 456 -25.53 -18.68 30.96
N GLY A 457 -24.68 -19.70 30.79
CA GLY A 457 -23.62 -19.75 29.78
C GLY A 457 -24.14 -19.88 28.34
N ILE A 458 -23.31 -19.46 27.36
CA ILE A 458 -23.69 -19.40 25.94
C ILE A 458 -24.07 -20.78 25.39
N LEU A 459 -23.27 -21.82 25.68
CA LEU A 459 -23.54 -23.17 25.20
C LEU A 459 -24.82 -23.77 25.81
N PRO A 460 -25.03 -23.76 27.15
CA PRO A 460 -26.31 -24.13 27.76
C PRO A 460 -27.54 -23.39 27.20
N LYS A 461 -27.42 -22.09 26.90
CA LYS A 461 -28.52 -21.33 26.26
C LYS A 461 -28.86 -21.86 24.87
N LYS A 462 -27.88 -22.27 24.07
CA LYS A 462 -28.11 -22.90 22.76
C LYS A 462 -28.73 -24.29 22.91
N PHE A 463 -28.28 -25.11 23.88
CA PHE A 463 -28.93 -26.39 24.18
C PHE A 463 -30.42 -26.23 24.56
N MET A 464 -30.78 -25.23 25.38
CA MET A 464 -32.20 -24.91 25.68
C MET A 464 -33.00 -24.41 24.47
N HIS A 465 -32.34 -23.81 23.46
CA HIS A 465 -33.00 -23.37 22.24
C HIS A 465 -33.40 -24.56 21.36
N GLU A 466 -32.46 -25.49 21.14
CA GLU A 466 -32.70 -26.70 20.34
C GLU A 466 -33.60 -27.73 21.05
N CYS A 467 -33.63 -27.73 22.39
CA CYS A 467 -34.48 -28.58 23.20
C CYS A 467 -35.05 -27.82 24.41
N ARG A 468 -36.27 -27.27 24.27
CA ARG A 468 -36.89 -26.40 25.29
C ARG A 468 -37.17 -27.09 26.63
N HIS A 469 -37.25 -28.42 26.68
CA HIS A 469 -37.51 -29.19 27.91
C HIS A 469 -36.24 -29.67 28.63
N ILE A 470 -35.06 -29.61 27.98
CA ILE A 470 -33.77 -30.11 28.53
C ILE A 470 -33.46 -29.57 29.93
N LYS A 471 -33.82 -28.31 30.19
CA LYS A 471 -33.64 -27.66 31.49
C LYS A 471 -34.47 -28.33 32.57
N GLY A 472 -35.76 -28.54 32.32
CA GLY A 472 -36.69 -29.13 33.29
C GLY A 472 -36.47 -30.63 33.48
N GLU A 473 -35.86 -31.30 32.51
CA GLU A 473 -35.44 -32.70 32.65
C GLU A 473 -34.20 -32.82 33.55
N PHE A 474 -33.14 -32.04 33.26
CA PHE A 474 -31.96 -31.93 34.11
C PHE A 474 -32.31 -31.47 35.53
N GLU A 475 -33.20 -30.48 35.70
CA GLU A 475 -33.60 -29.95 37.01
C GLU A 475 -34.50 -30.93 37.82
N ARG A 476 -34.92 -32.06 37.25
CA ARG A 476 -35.54 -33.17 38.00
C ARG A 476 -34.56 -34.27 38.41
N GLN A 477 -33.40 -34.34 37.76
CA GLN A 477 -32.40 -35.39 38.01
C GLN A 477 -31.25 -34.90 38.91
N TYR A 478 -30.86 -33.63 38.80
CA TYR A 478 -29.71 -33.05 39.48
C TYR A 478 -29.95 -32.79 40.98
N ASP A 479 -29.35 -33.58 41.86
CA ASP A 479 -29.40 -33.43 43.32
C ASP A 479 -28.60 -32.22 43.83
N GLY A 480 -27.50 -31.87 43.16
CA GLY A 480 -26.65 -30.73 43.51
C GLY A 480 -25.15 -31.03 43.57
N ASP A 481 -24.74 -32.28 43.72
CA ASP A 481 -23.32 -32.67 43.86
C ASP A 481 -22.76 -33.53 42.73
N GLU A 482 -23.60 -34.03 41.82
CA GLU A 482 -23.16 -34.84 40.67
C GLU A 482 -22.28 -34.04 39.70
N LYS A 483 -21.30 -34.72 39.10
CA LYS A 483 -20.38 -34.11 38.11
C LYS A 483 -20.94 -34.16 36.69
N MET A 484 -21.92 -35.03 36.45
CA MET A 484 -22.54 -35.27 35.16
C MET A 484 -23.98 -35.76 35.38
N VAL A 485 -24.94 -35.20 34.65
CA VAL A 485 -26.34 -35.67 34.58
C VAL A 485 -26.69 -35.92 33.12
N VAL A 486 -27.40 -37.00 32.83
CA VAL A 486 -27.84 -37.35 31.47
C VAL A 486 -29.24 -36.82 31.23
N THR A 487 -29.52 -36.37 30.00
CA THR A 487 -30.90 -36.22 29.52
C THR A 487 -31.09 -36.99 28.21
N GLU A 488 -32.24 -37.65 28.07
CA GLU A 488 -32.60 -38.51 26.95
C GLU A 488 -33.52 -37.76 25.97
N HIS A 489 -33.21 -37.78 24.68
CA HIS A 489 -33.83 -36.84 23.72
C HIS A 489 -34.65 -37.51 22.62
N SER A 490 -35.80 -38.02 23.03
CA SER A 490 -36.88 -38.52 22.17
C SER A 490 -37.70 -37.40 21.48
N SER A 491 -37.44 -36.11 21.73
CA SER A 491 -38.09 -35.00 21.02
C SER A 491 -37.26 -33.71 20.95
N GLY A 492 -37.68 -32.74 20.11
CA GLY A 492 -36.94 -31.49 19.84
C GLY A 492 -35.88 -31.63 18.74
N ASN A 493 -35.18 -30.53 18.40
CA ASN A 493 -34.20 -30.53 17.31
C ASN A 493 -32.99 -31.45 17.59
N LEU A 494 -32.62 -31.59 18.87
CA LEU A 494 -31.49 -32.43 19.29
C LEU A 494 -31.67 -33.92 18.96
N SER A 495 -32.91 -34.42 18.88
CA SER A 495 -33.22 -35.81 18.49
C SER A 495 -32.69 -36.21 17.10
N ARG A 496 -32.33 -35.23 16.25
CA ARG A 496 -31.71 -35.44 14.93
C ARG A 496 -30.18 -35.36 14.94
N LEU A 497 -29.58 -35.07 16.10
CA LEU A 497 -28.14 -34.84 16.29
C LEU A 497 -27.52 -35.85 17.25
N CYS A 498 -28.25 -36.23 18.32
CA CYS A 498 -27.85 -37.14 19.38
C CYS A 498 -29.05 -37.80 20.07
N GLN A 499 -28.80 -38.92 20.74
CA GLN A 499 -29.75 -39.64 21.60
C GLN A 499 -29.67 -39.14 23.06
N TYR A 500 -28.45 -38.89 23.55
CA TYR A 500 -28.17 -38.44 24.92
C TYR A 500 -27.45 -37.09 24.94
N VAL A 501 -27.70 -36.29 25.99
CA VAL A 501 -26.86 -35.13 26.32
C VAL A 501 -26.30 -35.29 27.74
N CYS A 502 -24.98 -35.36 27.84
CA CYS A 502 -24.29 -35.34 29.13
C CYS A 502 -24.08 -33.90 29.58
N HIS A 503 -24.75 -33.50 30.65
CA HIS A 503 -24.61 -32.19 31.30
C HIS A 503 -23.53 -32.26 32.38
N ILE A 504 -22.30 -31.95 32.02
CA ILE A 504 -21.22 -31.86 33.01
C ILE A 504 -21.34 -30.56 33.80
N VAL A 505 -21.29 -30.66 35.12
CA VAL A 505 -21.46 -29.54 36.04
C VAL A 505 -20.15 -29.24 36.74
N LEU A 506 -19.62 -28.04 36.51
CA LEU A 506 -18.29 -27.64 36.96
C LEU A 506 -18.35 -26.38 37.83
N SER A 507 -17.42 -26.30 38.77
CA SER A 507 -17.03 -25.09 39.48
C SER A 507 -16.11 -24.24 38.58
N ALA A 508 -16.00 -22.94 38.86
CA ALA A 508 -15.04 -22.08 38.18
C ALA A 508 -13.58 -22.55 38.39
N TRP A 509 -12.68 -22.14 37.48
CA TRP A 509 -11.28 -22.54 37.53
C TRP A 509 -10.50 -21.87 38.67
N GLU A 510 -9.99 -22.68 39.59
CA GLU A 510 -9.09 -22.25 40.67
C GLU A 510 -7.69 -22.85 40.50
N THR A 511 -6.66 -21.98 40.51
CA THR A 511 -5.28 -22.41 40.26
C THR A 511 -4.68 -23.14 41.47
N GLY A 512 -4.87 -24.45 41.51
CA GLY A 512 -4.45 -25.33 42.61
C GLY A 512 -5.62 -25.81 43.49
N GLY A 513 -6.86 -25.47 43.13
CA GLY A 513 -8.07 -26.07 43.70
C GLY A 513 -8.45 -27.38 43.00
N SER A 514 -9.62 -27.91 43.33
CA SER A 514 -10.15 -29.18 42.82
C SER A 514 -10.65 -29.14 41.37
N SER A 515 -10.73 -27.97 40.72
CA SER A 515 -11.29 -27.78 39.36
C SER A 515 -10.73 -28.76 38.32
N GLU A 516 -9.41 -29.04 38.34
CA GLU A 516 -8.80 -29.98 37.38
C GLU A 516 -9.20 -31.45 37.63
N GLN A 517 -9.51 -31.81 38.88
CA GLN A 517 -10.02 -33.13 39.26
C GLN A 517 -11.51 -33.26 38.94
N GLU A 518 -12.31 -32.23 39.24
CA GLU A 518 -13.74 -32.17 38.93
C GLU A 518 -14.00 -32.36 37.42
N LEU A 519 -13.15 -31.76 36.57
CA LEU A 519 -13.18 -31.99 35.12
C LEU A 519 -12.78 -33.42 34.74
N GLN A 520 -11.79 -34.04 35.40
CA GLN A 520 -11.41 -35.45 35.15
C GLN A 520 -12.54 -36.43 35.52
N GLU A 521 -13.22 -36.18 36.63
CA GLU A 521 -14.35 -36.97 37.09
C GLU A 521 -15.55 -36.84 36.15
N ALA A 522 -15.89 -35.61 35.74
CA ALA A 522 -16.97 -35.36 34.79
C ALA A 522 -16.73 -35.99 33.41
N VAL A 523 -15.51 -35.88 32.86
CA VAL A 523 -15.14 -36.50 31.58
C VAL A 523 -15.18 -38.03 31.66
N ARG A 524 -14.76 -38.60 32.80
CA ARG A 524 -14.82 -40.04 33.06
C ARG A 524 -16.26 -40.54 33.12
N ALA A 525 -17.14 -39.84 33.82
CA ALA A 525 -18.57 -40.16 33.90
C ALA A 525 -19.24 -40.17 32.51
N CYS A 526 -18.93 -39.20 31.64
CA CYS A 526 -19.39 -39.21 30.25
C CYS A 526 -18.99 -40.48 29.49
N LEU A 527 -17.76 -40.97 29.68
CA LEU A 527 -17.22 -42.13 28.97
C LEU A 527 -17.74 -43.46 29.55
N ASP A 528 -17.86 -43.56 30.87
CA ASP A 528 -18.46 -44.72 31.54
C ASP A 528 -19.95 -44.88 31.13
N HIS A 529 -20.75 -43.82 31.16
CA HIS A 529 -22.13 -43.83 30.66
C HIS A 529 -22.23 -44.23 29.18
N CYS A 530 -21.35 -43.70 28.30
CA CYS A 530 -21.33 -44.10 26.89
C CYS A 530 -21.00 -45.59 26.69
N ASN A 531 -20.29 -46.21 27.63
CA ASN A 531 -19.99 -47.63 27.60
C ASN A 531 -21.14 -48.50 28.13
N GLU A 532 -21.85 -48.01 29.13
CA GLU A 532 -23.03 -48.65 29.72
C GLU A 532 -24.19 -48.69 28.70
N GLU A 533 -24.55 -47.53 28.12
CA GLU A 533 -25.52 -47.42 27.03
C GLU A 533 -25.02 -47.98 25.69
N SER A 534 -23.77 -48.47 25.65
CA SER A 534 -23.15 -49.09 24.47
C SER A 534 -23.19 -48.21 23.20
N VAL A 535 -23.06 -46.89 23.33
CA VAL A 535 -23.10 -45.96 22.19
C VAL A 535 -21.79 -45.94 21.41
N ASP A 536 -21.82 -45.41 20.17
CA ASP A 536 -20.66 -45.46 19.28
C ASP A 536 -19.86 -44.15 19.17
N SER A 537 -20.43 -43.02 19.60
CA SER A 537 -19.79 -41.71 19.41
C SER A 537 -20.18 -40.66 20.46
N ILE A 538 -19.17 -39.89 20.92
CA ILE A 538 -19.34 -38.73 21.82
C ILE A 538 -18.62 -37.49 21.28
N ALA A 539 -19.22 -36.31 21.46
CA ALA A 539 -18.59 -35.01 21.16
C ALA A 539 -18.50 -34.10 22.39
N PHE A 540 -17.27 -33.79 22.81
CA PHE A 540 -16.94 -32.81 23.84
C PHE A 540 -16.69 -31.43 23.21
N PRO A 541 -17.20 -30.33 23.79
CA PRO A 541 -16.77 -28.97 23.43
C PRO A 541 -15.39 -28.66 24.04
N ALA A 542 -14.87 -27.44 23.78
CA ALA A 542 -13.84 -26.82 24.63
C ALA A 542 -14.38 -26.59 26.05
N VAL A 543 -14.34 -27.62 26.90
CA VAL A 543 -15.01 -27.62 28.21
C VAL A 543 -14.48 -26.53 29.13
N GLY A 544 -15.35 -25.56 29.45
CA GLY A 544 -15.10 -24.55 30.48
C GLY A 544 -14.17 -23.40 30.07
N THR A 545 -13.71 -23.30 28.82
CA THR A 545 -12.80 -22.21 28.38
C THR A 545 -13.48 -20.83 28.35
N GLY A 546 -14.80 -20.78 28.18
CA GLY A 546 -15.57 -19.52 28.14
C GLY A 546 -15.62 -18.73 29.46
N LYS A 547 -15.90 -17.42 29.36
CA LYS A 547 -15.81 -16.39 30.43
C LYS A 547 -16.40 -16.75 31.81
N LEU A 548 -17.38 -17.67 31.88
CA LEU A 548 -18.06 -18.08 33.11
C LEU A 548 -17.30 -19.16 33.92
N LEU A 549 -16.47 -19.98 33.28
CA LEU A 549 -15.77 -21.10 33.92
C LEU A 549 -14.24 -20.93 33.91
N LYS A 550 -13.68 -20.24 32.91
CA LYS A 550 -12.27 -19.79 32.86
C LYS A 550 -11.20 -20.91 32.94
N TYR A 551 -11.51 -22.11 32.50
CA TYR A 551 -10.51 -23.18 32.43
C TYR A 551 -9.51 -22.86 31.31
N PRO A 552 -8.19 -22.82 31.57
CA PRO A 552 -7.21 -22.56 30.51
C PRO A 552 -7.27 -23.67 29.47
N ALA A 553 -7.37 -23.33 28.17
CA ALA A 553 -7.54 -24.32 27.09
C ALA A 553 -6.49 -25.45 27.12
N ARG A 554 -5.25 -25.16 27.55
CA ARG A 554 -4.17 -26.15 27.72
C ARG A 554 -4.35 -27.11 28.91
N VAL A 555 -5.18 -26.77 29.89
CA VAL A 555 -5.65 -27.71 30.93
C VAL A 555 -6.77 -28.56 30.36
N VAL A 556 -7.73 -27.94 29.67
CA VAL A 556 -8.90 -28.59 29.09
C VAL A 556 -8.51 -29.66 28.08
N ALA A 557 -7.65 -29.32 27.10
CA ALA A 557 -7.10 -30.24 26.12
C ALA A 557 -6.39 -31.44 26.78
N ARG A 558 -5.49 -31.17 27.74
CA ARG A 558 -4.78 -32.21 28.50
C ARG A 558 -5.75 -33.14 29.20
N VAL A 559 -6.72 -32.62 29.95
CA VAL A 559 -7.65 -33.46 30.72
C VAL A 559 -8.53 -34.29 29.79
N LEU A 560 -9.15 -33.67 28.78
CA LEU A 560 -10.04 -34.36 27.83
C LEU A 560 -9.32 -35.48 27.08
N ILE A 561 -8.15 -35.20 26.51
CA ILE A 561 -7.41 -36.16 25.70
C ILE A 561 -6.78 -37.24 26.60
N LYS A 562 -6.13 -36.87 27.71
CA LYS A 562 -5.49 -37.83 28.62
C LYS A 562 -6.51 -38.77 29.27
N GLU A 563 -7.61 -38.25 29.84
CA GLU A 563 -8.60 -39.13 30.48
C GLU A 563 -9.28 -40.03 29.45
N SER A 564 -9.56 -39.55 28.23
CA SER A 564 -10.07 -40.40 27.14
C SER A 564 -9.09 -41.54 26.80
N VAL A 565 -7.80 -41.21 26.63
CA VAL A 565 -6.76 -42.20 26.30
C VAL A 565 -6.53 -43.19 27.45
N ASP A 566 -6.54 -42.73 28.70
CA ASP A 566 -6.34 -43.59 29.87
C ASP A 566 -7.57 -44.44 30.18
N TRP A 567 -8.78 -43.92 29.98
CA TRP A 567 -10.04 -44.66 30.12
C TRP A 567 -10.12 -45.79 29.09
N LEU A 568 -9.80 -45.53 27.82
CA LEU A 568 -9.76 -46.55 26.76
C LEU A 568 -8.72 -47.66 27.02
N LYS A 569 -7.67 -47.36 27.79
CA LYS A 569 -6.62 -48.33 28.15
C LYS A 569 -6.93 -49.18 29.39
N ARG A 570 -8.01 -48.89 30.13
CA ARG A 570 -8.42 -49.71 31.28
C ARG A 570 -8.99 -51.04 30.76
N GLY A 571 -8.47 -52.17 31.25
CA GLY A 571 -8.84 -53.50 30.75
C GLY A 571 -10.35 -53.79 30.75
N ARG A 572 -11.11 -53.24 31.70
CA ARG A 572 -12.59 -53.36 31.73
C ARG A 572 -13.31 -52.73 30.53
N ASN A 573 -12.69 -51.74 29.88
CA ASN A 573 -13.24 -50.99 28.75
C ASN A 573 -12.80 -51.56 27.38
N SER A 574 -12.02 -52.64 27.36
CA SER A 574 -11.47 -53.27 26.14
C SER A 574 -12.50 -53.79 25.14
N LYS A 575 -13.79 -53.85 25.52
CA LYS A 575 -14.93 -54.26 24.68
C LYS A 575 -15.92 -53.12 24.39
N THR A 576 -15.53 -51.85 24.59
CA THR A 576 -16.43 -50.71 24.37
C THR A 576 -16.91 -50.60 22.91
N ASN A 577 -18.17 -50.21 22.69
CA ASN A 577 -18.69 -49.88 21.35
C ASN A 577 -18.30 -48.46 20.89
N LEU A 578 -17.69 -47.65 21.77
CA LEU A 578 -17.31 -46.26 21.51
C LEU A 578 -16.21 -46.18 20.44
N LYS A 579 -16.60 -45.92 19.18
CA LYS A 579 -15.73 -45.84 18.01
C LYS A 579 -15.15 -44.45 17.78
N LYS A 580 -15.77 -43.39 18.30
CA LYS A 580 -15.38 -42.00 18.00
C LYS A 580 -15.51 -41.07 19.21
N ILE A 581 -14.44 -40.34 19.51
CA ILE A 581 -14.43 -39.24 20.48
C ILE A 581 -14.04 -37.97 19.72
N VAL A 582 -14.87 -36.94 19.77
CA VAL A 582 -14.63 -35.67 19.05
C VAL A 582 -14.42 -34.53 20.05
N PHE A 583 -13.37 -33.75 19.85
CA PHE A 583 -13.11 -32.51 20.57
C PHE A 583 -13.44 -31.34 19.65
N VAL A 584 -14.54 -30.64 19.94
CA VAL A 584 -15.09 -29.56 19.11
C VAL A 584 -14.74 -28.20 19.72
N VAL A 585 -13.87 -27.46 19.03
CA VAL A 585 -13.35 -26.15 19.43
C VAL A 585 -13.89 -25.06 18.51
N TYR A 586 -14.02 -23.82 19.00
CA TYR A 586 -14.55 -22.73 18.15
C TYR A 586 -13.42 -22.01 17.38
N GLU A 587 -12.29 -21.78 18.04
CA GLU A 587 -11.19 -20.97 17.49
C GLU A 587 -9.96 -21.79 17.10
N ASP A 588 -9.20 -21.30 16.11
CA ASP A 588 -8.02 -21.99 15.58
C ASP A 588 -6.89 -22.11 16.62
N ASP A 589 -6.78 -21.16 17.55
CA ASP A 589 -5.82 -21.23 18.66
C ASP A 589 -6.21 -22.23 19.75
N GLU A 590 -7.51 -22.44 20.00
CA GLU A 590 -7.95 -23.59 20.80
C GLU A 590 -7.62 -24.90 20.08
N LYS A 591 -7.88 -24.98 18.76
CA LYS A 591 -7.57 -26.16 17.93
C LYS A 591 -6.09 -26.55 18.06
N ARG A 592 -5.18 -25.60 17.81
CA ARG A 592 -3.73 -25.78 17.92
C ARG A 592 -3.30 -26.40 19.26
N VAL A 593 -3.91 -25.98 20.37
CA VAL A 593 -3.62 -26.50 21.72
C VAL A 593 -4.12 -27.94 21.90
N PHE A 594 -5.26 -28.30 21.32
CA PHE A 594 -5.76 -29.69 21.29
C PHE A 594 -4.92 -30.58 20.36
N ASP A 595 -4.55 -30.08 19.18
CA ASP A 595 -3.74 -30.81 18.19
C ASP A 595 -2.36 -31.17 18.74
N GLU A 596 -1.69 -30.22 19.41
CA GLU A 596 -0.41 -30.45 20.09
C GLU A 596 -0.51 -31.58 21.13
N GLU A 597 -1.57 -31.57 21.95
CA GLU A 597 -1.76 -32.54 23.03
C GLU A 597 -2.13 -33.92 22.47
N LEU A 598 -2.96 -33.95 21.43
CA LEU A 598 -3.32 -35.18 20.73
C LEU A 598 -2.14 -35.75 19.92
N CYS A 599 -1.17 -34.93 19.50
CA CYS A 599 0.13 -35.40 19.00
C CYS A 599 0.98 -36.02 20.12
N ARG A 600 1.08 -35.39 21.30
CA ARG A 600 1.84 -35.94 22.45
C ARG A 600 1.39 -37.36 22.80
N HIS A 601 0.09 -37.65 22.70
CA HIS A 601 -0.47 -38.97 22.97
C HIS A 601 -0.29 -40.02 21.86
N ARG A 602 0.13 -39.63 20.64
CA ARG A 602 0.53 -40.59 19.57
C ARG A 602 1.96 -41.14 19.75
N GLY A 603 2.76 -40.57 20.66
CA GLY A 603 4.18 -40.90 20.79
C GLY A 603 5.07 -40.33 19.69
N GLY A 604 4.52 -39.49 18.80
CA GLY A 604 5.27 -38.75 17.79
C GLY A 604 5.53 -37.31 18.22
N SER A 605 6.64 -36.72 17.77
CA SER A 605 6.72 -35.27 17.62
C SER A 605 5.67 -34.80 16.59
N PRO A 606 5.20 -33.54 16.65
CA PRO A 606 4.37 -32.98 15.59
C PRO A 606 5.07 -33.16 14.23
N LYS A 607 4.40 -33.81 13.27
CA LYS A 607 4.95 -34.11 11.93
C LYS A 607 5.00 -32.85 11.05
N TRP A 608 5.77 -31.83 11.46
CA TRP A 608 6.13 -30.75 10.55
C TRP A 608 7.21 -31.26 9.58
N SER A 609 6.80 -31.58 8.35
CA SER A 609 7.71 -32.02 7.28
C SER A 609 8.64 -30.88 6.87
N GLY A 610 9.79 -30.77 7.54
CA GLY A 610 10.83 -29.80 7.18
C GLY A 610 12.03 -29.66 8.12
N LEU A 611 11.88 -29.85 9.45
CA LEU A 611 12.91 -29.39 10.41
C LEU A 611 13.35 -30.39 11.50
N SER A 612 12.77 -31.58 11.61
CA SER A 612 13.17 -32.56 12.64
C SER A 612 14.43 -33.37 12.27
N LYS A 613 15.62 -32.87 12.61
CA LYS A 613 16.82 -33.75 12.74
C LYS A 613 17.91 -33.33 13.75
N MET A 614 17.69 -32.27 14.54
CA MET A 614 18.52 -31.90 15.69
C MET A 614 17.63 -31.57 16.90
N MET A 615 18.24 -31.54 18.10
CA MET A 615 17.60 -31.17 19.37
C MET A 615 16.56 -32.16 19.94
N ALA A 616 17.01 -33.40 20.19
CA ALA A 616 16.39 -34.29 21.17
C ALA A 616 17.37 -34.53 22.34
N GLY A 617 16.90 -34.33 23.58
CA GLY A 617 17.73 -34.34 24.79
C GLY A 617 18.19 -32.93 25.21
N LEU A 618 18.02 -32.47 26.46
CA LEU A 618 17.39 -33.09 27.64
C LEU A 618 16.41 -32.12 28.34
N SER A 619 15.50 -32.70 29.13
CA SER A 619 14.56 -32.02 30.05
C SER A 619 14.85 -32.45 31.50
N LYS A 620 14.58 -31.66 32.55
CA LYS A 620 13.30 -31.59 33.30
C LYS A 620 13.34 -30.50 34.43
N PRO A 621 12.25 -30.23 35.21
CA PRO A 621 11.92 -28.85 35.62
C PRO A 621 11.61 -28.59 37.12
N PHE A 622 11.36 -27.31 37.49
CA PHE A 622 10.44 -26.80 38.55
C PHE A 622 10.50 -25.24 38.57
N ARG A 623 9.57 -24.43 39.10
CA ARG A 623 8.16 -24.59 39.55
C ARG A 623 7.41 -23.23 39.38
N ARG A 624 6.07 -23.19 39.55
CA ARG A 624 5.15 -22.04 39.32
C ARG A 624 5.26 -20.86 40.32
N LYS A 625 4.85 -19.68 39.85
CA LYS A 625 3.69 -18.93 40.43
C LYS A 625 2.97 -18.09 39.35
N SER A 626 1.68 -17.79 39.57
CA SER A 626 0.77 -17.03 38.68
C SER A 626 0.67 -15.55 39.13
N THR A 627 -0.07 -14.63 38.47
CA THR A 627 -1.54 -14.44 38.62
C THR A 627 -2.19 -13.50 37.58
N LYS A 628 -3.50 -13.68 37.37
CA LYS A 628 -4.53 -12.78 36.79
C LYS A 628 -4.55 -12.52 35.27
N GLU A 629 -5.78 -12.53 34.74
CA GLU A 629 -6.18 -12.26 33.35
C GLU A 629 -6.63 -10.80 33.17
N SER A 630 -6.61 -10.30 31.94
CA SER A 630 -7.23 -9.04 31.50
C SER A 630 -7.78 -9.19 30.07
N GLU A 631 -8.74 -8.35 29.68
CA GLU A 631 -9.43 -8.47 28.39
C GLU A 631 -8.58 -7.98 27.20
N GLU A 632 -8.85 -8.56 26.03
CA GLU A 632 -8.15 -8.27 24.78
C GLU A 632 -8.74 -7.04 24.07
N VAL A 633 -7.88 -6.14 23.60
CA VAL A 633 -8.23 -4.92 22.87
C VAL A 633 -7.30 -4.77 21.66
N THR A 634 -7.87 -4.73 20.45
CA THR A 634 -7.14 -4.42 19.21
C THR A 634 -7.38 -2.97 18.84
N TYR A 635 -6.32 -2.26 18.43
CA TYR A 635 -6.42 -0.86 18.02
C TYR A 635 -6.03 -0.71 16.55
N HIS A 636 -7.03 -0.34 15.73
CA HIS A 636 -6.89 -0.01 14.31
C HIS A 636 -6.82 1.51 14.13
N THR A 637 -6.45 1.97 12.93
CA THR A 637 -6.55 3.40 12.57
C THR A 637 -7.07 3.55 11.14
N ASP A 638 -8.28 4.09 11.05
CA ASP A 638 -8.92 4.69 9.88
C ASP A 638 -9.07 3.81 8.62
N LYS A 639 -9.88 4.30 7.66
CA LYS A 639 -10.15 3.61 6.40
C LYS A 639 -8.86 3.48 5.58
N PHE A 640 -8.62 2.28 5.04
CA PHE A 640 -7.53 2.03 4.12
C PHE A 640 -8.03 1.36 2.84
N HIS A 641 -7.32 1.63 1.74
CA HIS A 641 -7.50 0.92 0.48
C HIS A 641 -6.59 -0.30 0.46
N GLU A 642 -7.08 -1.43 -0.06
CA GLU A 642 -6.21 -2.56 -0.39
C GLU A 642 -5.10 -2.09 -1.35
N GLN A 643 -3.89 -2.63 -1.22
CA GLN A 643 -2.80 -2.33 -2.14
C GLN A 643 -2.38 -3.59 -2.89
N HIS A 644 -2.35 -3.50 -4.21
CA HIS A 644 -1.85 -4.53 -5.09
C HIS A 644 -0.51 -4.07 -5.65
N LEU A 645 0.52 -4.90 -5.56
CA LEU A 645 1.77 -4.64 -6.26
C LEU A 645 1.65 -5.12 -7.71
N GLN A 646 2.03 -4.28 -8.66
CA GLN A 646 2.27 -4.72 -10.04
C GLN A 646 3.79 -4.73 -10.28
N ILE A 647 4.35 -5.93 -10.48
CA ILE A 647 5.78 -6.15 -10.68
C ILE A 647 6.05 -6.29 -12.19
N PHE A 648 6.96 -5.49 -12.73
CA PHE A 648 7.29 -5.37 -14.16
C PHE A 648 8.73 -5.79 -14.44
N GLY A 649 8.98 -6.44 -15.58
CA GLY A 649 10.30 -6.96 -15.92
C GLY A 649 10.42 -7.54 -17.33
N GLU A 650 11.68 -7.74 -17.75
CA GLU A 650 12.11 -8.08 -19.11
C GLU A 650 11.47 -9.35 -19.72
N SER A 651 11.07 -10.32 -18.88
CA SER A 651 10.62 -11.63 -19.34
C SER A 651 9.73 -12.32 -18.31
N ALA A 652 8.83 -13.18 -18.79
CA ALA A 652 7.91 -13.94 -17.94
C ALA A 652 8.63 -14.87 -16.95
N GLN A 653 9.82 -15.38 -17.29
CA GLN A 653 10.61 -16.21 -16.37
C GLN A 653 11.30 -15.39 -15.27
N SER A 654 11.94 -14.27 -15.65
CA SER A 654 12.55 -13.33 -14.70
C SER A 654 11.50 -12.82 -13.69
N LEU A 655 10.31 -12.45 -14.17
CA LEU A 655 9.16 -12.07 -13.33
C LEU A 655 8.66 -13.17 -12.40
N LYS A 656 8.62 -14.43 -12.85
CA LYS A 656 8.17 -15.56 -12.03
C LYS A 656 9.11 -15.83 -10.86
N ASP A 657 10.42 -15.78 -11.10
CA ASP A 657 11.44 -15.95 -10.07
C ASP A 657 11.55 -14.73 -9.16
N SER A 658 11.41 -13.52 -9.69
CA SER A 658 11.41 -12.28 -8.90
C SER A 658 10.14 -12.12 -8.05
N LYS A 659 8.93 -12.41 -8.56
CA LYS A 659 7.70 -12.46 -7.74
C LYS A 659 7.88 -13.36 -6.52
N LYS A 660 8.40 -14.59 -6.70
CA LYS A 660 8.60 -15.54 -5.60
C LYS A 660 9.60 -15.03 -4.54
N LYS A 661 10.63 -14.27 -4.94
CA LYS A 661 11.61 -13.67 -4.03
C LYS A 661 11.03 -12.44 -3.32
N ILE A 662 10.33 -11.58 -4.05
CA ILE A 662 9.71 -10.34 -3.56
C ILE A 662 8.58 -10.64 -2.57
N VAL A 663 7.68 -11.57 -2.89
CA VAL A 663 6.65 -12.08 -1.95
C VAL A 663 7.27 -12.51 -0.62
N LYS A 664 8.38 -13.28 -0.67
CA LYS A 664 9.06 -13.75 0.54
C LYS A 664 9.76 -12.63 1.32
N GLU A 665 10.35 -11.66 0.65
CA GLU A 665 10.97 -10.51 1.33
C GLU A 665 9.90 -9.62 1.98
N ILE A 666 8.78 -9.36 1.30
CA ILE A 666 7.63 -8.64 1.86
C ILE A 666 7.02 -9.42 3.04
N GLU A 667 6.90 -10.75 2.96
CA GLU A 667 6.48 -11.59 4.09
C GLU A 667 7.40 -11.38 5.32
N VAL A 668 8.72 -11.43 5.11
CA VAL A 668 9.72 -11.31 6.21
C VAL A 668 9.84 -9.88 6.75
N SER A 669 9.73 -8.86 5.90
CA SER A 669 9.84 -7.45 6.30
C SER A 669 8.52 -6.86 6.80
N PHE A 670 7.35 -7.24 6.27
CA PHE A 670 6.06 -6.59 6.59
C PHE A 670 5.15 -7.43 7.51
N LEU A 671 5.40 -8.73 7.71
CA LEU A 671 4.71 -9.56 8.73
C LEU A 671 5.62 -9.88 9.92
N ALA A 672 6.58 -9.00 10.23
CA ALA A 672 7.36 -9.15 11.46
C ALA A 672 6.40 -9.05 12.66
N LYS A 673 6.54 -9.98 13.62
CA LYS A 673 5.68 -10.09 14.81
C LYS A 673 6.54 -10.10 16.07
N GLU A 674 6.25 -9.19 17.00
CA GLU A 674 6.94 -9.11 18.29
C GLU A 674 5.92 -9.11 19.43
N VAL A 675 6.14 -10.00 20.41
CA VAL A 675 5.27 -10.16 21.59
C VAL A 675 6.00 -9.63 22.82
N ILE A 676 5.35 -8.71 23.53
CA ILE A 676 5.93 -7.95 24.65
C ILE A 676 5.11 -8.30 25.90
N PRO A 677 5.55 -9.28 26.70
CA PRO A 677 4.70 -9.84 27.74
C PRO A 677 4.45 -8.85 28.88
N HIS A 678 3.25 -8.88 29.47
CA HIS A 678 2.85 -8.07 30.63
C HIS A 678 3.66 -8.33 31.92
N LYS A 679 4.63 -9.24 31.90
CA LYS A 679 5.47 -9.65 33.05
C LYS A 679 6.60 -8.64 33.30
N GLY A 680 6.22 -7.39 33.58
CA GLY A 680 7.10 -6.22 33.57
C GLY A 680 6.75 -5.09 34.55
N GLY A 681 6.04 -5.36 35.65
CA GLY A 681 6.07 -4.48 36.83
C GLY A 681 5.34 -3.13 36.78
N GLY A 682 4.40 -2.91 35.85
CA GLY A 682 3.57 -1.70 35.85
C GLY A 682 2.35 -1.80 34.94
N LYS A 683 1.21 -1.20 35.37
CA LYS A 683 0.10 -0.89 34.47
C LYS A 683 0.38 0.47 33.81
N LEU A 684 0.33 0.51 32.48
CA LEU A 684 0.34 1.77 31.73
C LEU A 684 -0.89 2.64 32.09
N SER A 685 -0.73 3.97 32.14
CA SER A 685 -1.83 4.92 32.32
C SER A 685 -2.69 5.04 31.05
N GLY A 686 -3.78 5.81 31.12
CA GLY A 686 -4.51 6.23 29.92
C GLY A 686 -3.63 7.03 28.96
N GLU A 687 -2.73 7.87 29.49
CA GLU A 687 -1.80 8.70 28.70
C GLU A 687 -0.69 7.87 28.03
N ASP A 688 -0.12 6.89 28.74
CA ASP A 688 0.85 5.96 28.16
C ASP A 688 0.22 5.15 27.02
N LYS A 689 -1.03 4.68 27.23
CA LYS A 689 -1.81 4.01 26.21
C LYS A 689 -2.03 4.94 25.02
N GLU A 690 -2.56 6.14 25.22
CA GLU A 690 -2.84 7.06 24.11
C GLU A 690 -1.55 7.46 23.38
N SER A 691 -0.42 7.64 24.06
CA SER A 691 0.87 7.90 23.40
C SER A 691 1.39 6.68 22.61
N ILE A 692 1.06 5.45 23.02
CA ILE A 692 1.29 4.24 22.22
C ILE A 692 0.36 4.20 21.01
N LEU A 693 -0.92 4.55 21.18
CA LEU A 693 -1.90 4.60 20.08
C LEU A 693 -1.50 5.65 19.05
N GLU A 694 -1.21 6.88 19.48
CA GLU A 694 -0.65 7.98 18.66
C GLU A 694 0.58 7.54 17.85
N THR A 695 1.46 6.73 18.45
CA THR A 695 2.63 6.17 17.75
C THR A 695 2.24 5.05 16.78
N THR A 696 1.27 4.22 17.14
CA THR A 696 0.69 3.18 16.25
C THR A 696 0.00 3.82 15.04
N ARG A 697 -0.61 5.02 15.18
CA ARG A 697 -1.17 5.80 14.07
C ARG A 697 -0.09 6.34 13.13
N ARG A 698 1.14 6.56 13.61
CA ARG A 698 2.29 7.07 12.83
C ARG A 698 3.23 5.99 12.30
N LEU A 699 2.97 4.71 12.56
CA LEU A 699 3.85 3.60 12.21
C LEU A 699 3.13 2.50 11.41
N SER A 700 3.90 1.76 10.62
CA SER A 700 3.43 0.71 9.70
C SER A 700 3.10 -0.61 10.43
N VAL A 701 2.35 -0.53 11.54
CA VAL A 701 2.09 -1.64 12.46
C VAL A 701 0.67 -1.62 12.99
N ILE A 702 0.17 -2.80 13.35
CA ILE A 702 -1.05 -3.00 14.12
C ILE A 702 -0.66 -3.41 15.54
N LEU A 703 -1.38 -2.87 16.52
CA LEU A 703 -1.23 -3.21 17.94
C LEU A 703 -2.44 -4.00 18.43
N LYS A 704 -2.17 -5.22 18.89
CA LYS A 704 -3.07 -6.02 19.72
C LYS A 704 -2.57 -6.01 21.16
N ILE A 705 -3.49 -5.94 22.11
CA ILE A 705 -3.17 -6.07 23.55
C ILE A 705 -4.05 -7.18 24.11
N ASP A 706 -3.44 -8.25 24.63
CA ASP A 706 -4.13 -9.39 25.21
C ASP A 706 -3.63 -9.67 26.65
N PHE A 707 -3.98 -10.84 27.20
CA PHE A 707 -3.56 -11.25 28.55
C PHE A 707 -2.10 -11.74 28.61
N GLU A 708 -1.45 -12.06 27.49
CA GLU A 708 -0.02 -12.38 27.44
C GLU A 708 0.80 -11.08 27.38
N GLY A 709 0.37 -10.11 26.55
CA GLY A 709 0.81 -8.72 26.62
C GLY A 709 0.50 -7.89 25.36
N TYR A 710 1.48 -7.12 24.90
CA TYR A 710 1.34 -6.30 23.68
C TYR A 710 1.92 -7.07 22.49
N ILE A 711 1.10 -7.31 21.47
CA ILE A 711 1.50 -7.96 20.23
C ILE A 711 1.55 -6.89 19.13
N VAL A 712 2.73 -6.65 18.59
CA VAL A 712 2.96 -5.71 17.48
C VAL A 712 3.24 -6.51 16.21
N ILE A 713 2.53 -6.20 15.12
CA ILE A 713 2.70 -6.88 13.82
C ILE A 713 2.76 -5.83 12.70
N GLY A 714 3.76 -5.93 11.80
CA GLY A 714 3.94 -4.98 10.69
C GLY A 714 5.37 -4.88 10.17
N HIS A 715 5.71 -3.71 9.63
CA HIS A 715 7.04 -3.45 9.08
C HIS A 715 8.10 -3.63 10.18
N LYS A 716 9.09 -4.49 9.96
CA LYS A 716 10.09 -4.97 10.91
C LYS A 716 10.72 -3.87 11.79
N ASP A 717 11.15 -2.78 11.17
CA ASP A 717 11.74 -1.65 11.90
C ASP A 717 10.72 -0.85 12.73
N ASP A 718 9.46 -0.80 12.30
CA ASP A 718 8.36 -0.14 13.02
C ASP A 718 7.80 -1.04 14.13
N VAL A 719 7.78 -2.35 13.92
CA VAL A 719 7.53 -3.35 14.96
C VAL A 719 8.56 -3.19 16.05
N GLN A 720 9.85 -3.16 15.68
CA GLN A 720 10.93 -2.97 16.63
C GLN A 720 10.87 -1.59 17.31
N ALA A 721 10.52 -0.52 16.59
CA ALA A 721 10.40 0.83 17.15
C ALA A 721 9.22 0.97 18.13
N LEU A 722 8.02 0.52 17.74
CA LEU A 722 6.86 0.55 18.62
C LEU A 722 7.06 -0.39 19.80
N ALA A 723 7.62 -1.59 19.59
CA ALA A 723 7.93 -2.49 20.68
C ALA A 723 8.96 -1.90 21.65
N ASN A 724 9.95 -1.16 21.16
CA ASN A 724 10.89 -0.44 22.00
C ASN A 724 10.26 0.77 22.72
N LYS A 725 9.25 1.44 22.14
CA LYS A 725 8.45 2.45 22.85
C LYS A 725 7.53 1.84 23.91
N ILE A 726 6.83 0.74 23.60
CA ILE A 726 5.99 0.01 24.58
C ILE A 726 6.86 -0.49 25.73
N ARG A 727 8.04 -1.07 25.42
CA ARG A 727 9.04 -1.46 26.43
C ARG A 727 9.54 -0.26 27.24
N SER A 728 9.84 0.87 26.62
CA SER A 728 10.35 2.04 27.36
C SER A 728 9.27 2.68 28.24
N LEU A 729 7.99 2.70 27.83
CA LEU A 729 6.88 3.17 28.67
C LEU A 729 6.56 2.20 29.81
N LEU A 730 6.54 0.88 29.55
CA LEU A 730 6.43 -0.13 30.61
C LEU A 730 7.59 0.01 31.62
N LEU A 731 8.81 0.20 31.13
CA LEU A 731 10.00 0.42 31.95
C LEU A 731 9.91 1.74 32.73
N ASN A 732 9.41 2.82 32.12
CA ASN A 732 9.16 4.12 32.77
C ASN A 732 8.14 3.98 33.91
N ARG A 733 7.08 3.17 33.74
CA ARG A 733 6.11 2.85 34.80
C ARG A 733 6.75 2.11 35.97
N VAL A 734 7.71 1.20 35.73
CA VAL A 734 8.51 0.60 36.81
C VAL A 734 9.27 1.68 37.59
N THR A 735 9.81 2.71 36.93
CA THR A 735 10.41 3.86 37.64
C THR A 735 9.41 4.75 38.34
N GLU A 736 8.21 5.03 37.81
CA GLU A 736 7.25 5.90 38.52
C GLU A 736 6.76 5.27 39.84
N VAL A 737 6.47 3.96 39.83
CA VAL A 737 6.12 3.23 41.06
C VAL A 737 7.32 3.17 42.02
N SER A 738 8.55 3.15 41.48
CA SER A 738 9.79 3.24 42.27
C SER A 738 10.18 4.68 42.68
N ALA A 739 9.59 5.72 42.08
CA ALA A 739 9.96 7.12 42.31
C ALA A 739 9.54 7.61 43.71
N ARG A 740 8.60 6.90 44.34
CA ARG A 740 8.26 7.07 45.76
C ARG A 740 9.18 6.28 46.72
N GLY A 741 10.27 5.67 46.22
CA GLY A 741 11.13 4.75 46.98
C GLY A 741 12.53 4.51 46.39
N HIS A 742 13.36 5.57 46.38
CA HIS A 742 14.82 5.59 46.09
C HIS A 742 15.32 5.32 44.66
N HIS A 743 16.30 6.14 44.23
CA HIS A 743 17.05 5.97 42.99
C HIS A 743 17.95 4.71 43.01
N ARG A 744 17.59 3.68 42.21
CA ARG A 744 18.48 2.71 41.52
C ARG A 744 17.63 1.63 40.82
N ARG A 745 18.24 0.86 39.90
CA ARG A 745 17.69 -0.34 39.21
C ARG A 745 16.73 -0.07 38.03
N GLN A 746 17.23 0.55 36.96
CA GLN A 746 16.60 0.48 35.65
C GLN A 746 17.62 0.06 34.58
N ARG A 747 17.15 -0.47 33.44
CA ARG A 747 17.98 -0.93 32.32
C ARG A 747 18.07 0.18 31.26
N TRP A 748 19.22 0.83 31.14
CA TRP A 748 19.47 1.75 30.02
C TRP A 748 19.63 0.95 28.72
N MET A 749 19.04 1.45 27.63
CA MET A 749 18.98 0.75 26.33
C MET A 749 19.93 1.34 25.29
N GLY A 750 20.92 2.13 25.72
CA GLY A 750 21.75 2.97 24.86
C GLY A 750 21.21 4.41 24.75
N PRO A 751 22.00 5.32 24.17
CA PRO A 751 21.67 6.75 24.13
C PRO A 751 20.55 7.06 23.15
N ARG A 752 19.73 8.06 23.49
CA ARG A 752 18.65 8.61 22.66
C ARG A 752 19.12 9.74 21.76
N SER A 753 20.14 10.49 22.20
CA SER A 753 20.72 11.63 21.48
C SER A 753 21.37 11.20 20.15
N ARG A 754 21.39 12.11 19.16
CA ARG A 754 21.95 11.84 17.83
C ARG A 754 23.44 11.47 17.91
N LYS A 755 23.80 10.30 17.39
CA LYS A 755 25.20 9.86 17.35
C LYS A 755 26.11 10.91 16.69
N GLY A 756 27.22 11.22 17.37
CA GLY A 756 28.19 12.23 16.93
C GLY A 756 27.98 13.64 17.50
N THR A 757 26.95 13.89 18.33
CA THR A 757 26.83 15.15 19.10
C THR A 757 27.53 15.06 20.46
N LYS A 758 27.67 16.21 21.13
CA LYS A 758 28.13 16.30 22.52
C LYS A 758 27.17 15.58 23.48
N ASP A 759 25.87 15.78 23.30
CA ASP A 759 24.81 15.23 24.16
C ASP A 759 24.75 13.70 24.12
N TYR A 760 25.07 13.08 22.98
CA TYR A 760 25.24 11.62 22.86
C TYR A 760 26.35 11.11 23.78
N TRP A 761 27.49 11.80 23.84
CA TRP A 761 28.57 11.42 24.73
C TRP A 761 28.28 11.74 26.19
N GLU A 762 27.55 12.82 26.48
CA GLU A 762 27.13 13.13 27.85
C GLU A 762 26.14 12.09 28.39
N GLU A 763 25.19 11.62 27.57
CA GLU A 763 24.30 10.51 27.95
C GLU A 763 25.08 9.20 28.17
N VAL A 764 26.06 8.88 27.32
CA VAL A 764 26.97 7.72 27.51
C VAL A 764 27.80 7.84 28.80
N LEU A 765 28.30 9.04 29.12
CA LEU A 765 29.08 9.29 30.34
C LEU A 765 28.23 9.24 31.62
N GLN A 766 26.94 9.58 31.53
CA GLN A 766 25.98 9.53 32.63
C GLN A 766 25.45 8.11 32.92
N ASN A 767 25.52 7.18 31.95
CA ASN A 767 24.96 5.83 32.05
C ASN A 767 26.02 4.70 32.02
N PRO A 768 26.91 4.58 33.02
CA PRO A 768 27.93 3.54 33.11
C PRO A 768 27.32 2.16 33.37
N THR A 769 26.95 1.47 32.29
CA THR A 769 26.14 0.25 32.31
C THR A 769 26.83 -0.92 31.60
N THR A 770 26.40 -2.15 31.94
CA THR A 770 26.88 -3.38 31.29
C THR A 770 26.45 -3.45 29.81
N PRO A 771 27.22 -4.08 28.89
CA PRO A 771 26.85 -4.19 27.48
C PRO A 771 25.53 -4.96 27.28
N LEU A 772 24.65 -4.49 26.39
CA LEU A 772 23.24 -4.95 26.32
C LEU A 772 23.03 -6.46 26.11
N TYR A 773 23.99 -7.13 25.48
CA TYR A 773 23.98 -8.58 25.18
C TYR A 773 24.60 -9.45 26.28
N TRP A 774 25.10 -8.85 27.38
CA TRP A 774 25.57 -9.58 28.55
C TRP A 774 24.39 -10.27 29.25
N ARG A 775 24.57 -11.55 29.56
CA ARG A 775 23.56 -12.42 30.17
C ARG A 775 23.64 -12.38 31.70
N GLU A 776 24.85 -12.46 32.23
CA GLU A 776 25.13 -12.80 33.62
C GLU A 776 25.02 -11.58 34.53
N PHE A 777 25.64 -10.48 34.13
CA PHE A 777 25.45 -9.16 34.76
C PHE A 777 24.43 -8.31 33.98
N ARG A 778 23.38 -8.98 33.47
CA ARG A 778 22.14 -8.44 32.89
C ARG A 778 22.35 -7.14 32.11
N GLY A 779 22.78 -7.23 30.86
CA GLY A 779 23.19 -6.11 30.02
C GLY A 779 22.27 -4.88 30.09
N GLY A 780 22.85 -3.68 30.23
CA GLY A 780 22.15 -2.39 30.35
C GLY A 780 21.91 -1.92 31.79
N HIS A 781 22.37 -2.63 32.82
CA HIS A 781 22.24 -2.21 34.22
C HIS A 781 23.50 -1.51 34.74
N ASP A 782 23.35 -0.63 35.75
CA ASP A 782 24.44 0.05 36.48
C ASP A 782 25.57 -0.94 36.85
N ILE A 783 26.79 -0.70 36.35
CA ILE A 783 27.97 -1.51 36.67
C ILE A 783 28.19 -1.55 38.19
N GLN A 784 27.98 -0.42 38.86
CA GLN A 784 28.19 -0.28 40.29
C GLN A 784 27.13 -1.03 41.11
N HIS A 785 25.97 -1.41 40.55
CA HIS A 785 25.03 -2.30 41.22
C HIS A 785 25.68 -3.65 41.51
N PHE A 786 26.33 -4.24 40.50
CA PHE A 786 26.93 -5.57 40.63
C PHE A 786 28.18 -5.56 41.51
N LEU A 787 29.07 -4.58 41.36
CA LEU A 787 30.27 -4.44 42.21
C LEU A 787 29.96 -4.34 43.71
N ARG A 788 28.75 -3.92 44.08
CA ARG A 788 28.28 -3.81 45.48
C ARG A 788 27.51 -5.04 46.00
N ASN A 789 27.13 -5.99 45.13
CA ASN A 789 26.14 -7.03 45.47
C ASN A 789 26.49 -8.45 44.94
N GLU A 790 27.53 -8.60 44.13
CA GLU A 790 27.98 -9.88 43.57
C GLU A 790 29.35 -10.23 44.15
N GLU A 791 29.53 -11.42 44.71
CA GLU A 791 30.85 -11.89 45.17
C GLU A 791 31.68 -12.50 44.03
N ASN A 792 31.02 -13.10 43.03
CA ASN A 792 31.68 -13.64 41.85
C ASN A 792 31.65 -12.64 40.70
N TYR A 793 32.74 -11.87 40.57
CA TYR A 793 32.89 -10.83 39.55
C TYR A 793 33.14 -11.36 38.12
N CYS A 794 33.43 -12.65 37.92
CA CYS A 794 33.78 -13.21 36.61
C CYS A 794 33.00 -14.49 36.27
N ARG A 795 32.26 -14.46 35.16
CA ARG A 795 31.50 -15.61 34.65
C ARG A 795 31.86 -15.86 33.19
N VAL A 796 32.29 -17.08 32.86
CA VAL A 796 32.69 -17.49 31.51
C VAL A 796 31.66 -18.49 30.98
N ASN A 797 31.08 -18.19 29.81
CA ASN A 797 29.95 -18.95 29.27
C ASN A 797 30.10 -19.21 27.77
N VAL A 798 29.73 -20.42 27.32
CA VAL A 798 29.59 -20.75 25.90
C VAL A 798 28.57 -19.80 25.25
N VAL A 799 28.91 -19.25 24.10
CA VAL A 799 28.07 -18.28 23.38
C VAL A 799 26.96 -18.98 22.58
N ASN A 800 25.94 -18.23 22.14
CA ASN A 800 24.91 -18.77 21.24
C ASN A 800 25.44 -18.98 19.81
N ASP A 801 24.77 -19.80 19.02
CA ASP A 801 25.17 -20.19 17.66
C ASP A 801 25.44 -18.98 16.74
N GLU A 802 24.67 -17.90 16.88
CA GLU A 802 24.87 -16.65 16.14
C GLU A 802 26.20 -15.96 16.48
N THR A 803 26.54 -15.85 17.77
CA THR A 803 27.82 -15.28 18.22
C THR A 803 28.97 -16.24 17.89
N PHE A 804 28.76 -17.54 18.03
CA PHE A 804 29.74 -18.57 17.66
C PHE A 804 30.10 -18.45 16.18
N LYS A 805 29.09 -18.38 15.31
CA LYS A 805 29.29 -18.18 13.88
C LYS A 805 29.93 -16.82 13.59
N ALA A 806 29.42 -15.72 14.15
CA ALA A 806 29.97 -14.38 13.89
C ALA A 806 31.46 -14.24 14.27
N ILE A 807 31.92 -14.90 15.34
CA ILE A 807 33.33 -14.87 15.75
C ILE A 807 34.16 -15.92 14.98
N SER A 808 33.60 -17.08 14.63
CA SER A 808 34.28 -18.06 13.76
C SER A 808 34.51 -17.51 12.35
N ASP A 809 33.47 -16.93 11.75
CA ASP A 809 33.52 -16.24 10.45
C ASP A 809 34.52 -15.07 10.48
N LEU A 810 34.66 -14.38 11.62
CA LEU A 810 35.65 -13.31 11.81
C LEU A 810 37.08 -13.87 11.88
N VAL A 811 37.30 -14.98 12.59
CA VAL A 811 38.60 -15.67 12.66
C VAL A 811 39.02 -16.16 11.26
N GLU A 812 38.11 -16.76 10.50
CA GLU A 812 38.37 -17.25 9.14
C GLU A 812 38.60 -16.10 8.14
N GLN A 813 37.79 -15.04 8.17
CA GLN A 813 37.96 -13.88 7.26
C GLN A 813 39.16 -12.97 7.58
N THR A 814 39.81 -13.19 8.74
CA THR A 814 41.06 -12.53 9.13
C THR A 814 42.26 -13.48 9.11
N TRP A 815 42.06 -14.72 8.65
CA TRP A 815 43.13 -15.70 8.45
C TRP A 815 43.78 -15.47 7.08
N ASP A 816 45.11 -15.48 7.05
CA ASP A 816 45.87 -15.45 5.79
C ASP A 816 46.93 -16.56 5.80
N GLN A 817 46.65 -17.64 5.07
CA GLN A 817 47.52 -18.80 4.99
C GLN A 817 48.92 -18.44 4.48
N THR A 818 49.08 -17.39 3.67
CA THR A 818 50.38 -16.96 3.13
C THR A 818 51.32 -16.40 4.19
N HIS A 819 50.80 -16.04 5.37
CA HIS A 819 51.58 -15.53 6.51
C HIS A 819 51.86 -16.58 7.60
N VAL A 820 51.40 -17.83 7.44
CA VAL A 820 51.69 -18.91 8.41
C VAL A 820 53.16 -19.34 8.29
N GLY A 821 53.84 -19.54 9.42
CA GLY A 821 55.27 -19.89 9.44
C GLY A 821 56.24 -18.71 9.19
N HIS A 822 55.74 -17.56 8.71
CA HIS A 822 56.57 -16.39 8.41
C HIS A 822 56.89 -15.55 9.67
N GLY A 823 58.18 -15.48 10.00
CA GLY A 823 58.73 -14.62 11.07
C GLY A 823 59.37 -15.38 12.25
N LYS A 824 60.18 -14.68 13.05
CA LYS A 824 60.98 -15.28 14.16
C LYS A 824 60.14 -15.90 15.29
N ASP A 825 58.86 -15.55 15.38
CA ASP A 825 57.92 -16.11 16.35
C ASP A 825 56.94 -17.11 15.72
N ALA A 826 56.96 -17.27 14.40
CA ALA A 826 56.16 -18.23 13.65
C ALA A 826 56.86 -19.58 13.40
N MET A 827 58.11 -19.74 13.87
CA MET A 827 58.91 -20.95 13.65
C MET A 827 58.13 -22.24 13.97
N ASN A 828 58.35 -23.26 13.15
CA ASN A 828 57.73 -24.59 13.22
C ASN A 828 56.18 -24.61 13.04
N LEU A 829 55.57 -23.53 12.54
CA LEU A 829 54.18 -23.54 12.07
C LEU A 829 54.16 -23.86 10.56
N ALA A 830 53.44 -24.92 10.19
CA ALA A 830 53.26 -25.36 8.81
C ALA A 830 51.83 -25.90 8.54
N HIS A 831 50.86 -25.50 9.38
CA HIS A 831 49.46 -25.86 9.22
C HIS A 831 48.80 -24.94 8.17
N GLN A 832 47.71 -25.39 7.54
CA GLN A 832 47.05 -24.66 6.45
C GLN A 832 46.00 -23.69 6.99
N ARG A 833 45.24 -24.12 8.00
CA ARG A 833 44.16 -23.34 8.61
C ARG A 833 43.94 -23.69 10.07
N ILE A 834 43.09 -22.92 10.73
CA ILE A 834 42.56 -23.26 12.05
C ILE A 834 41.07 -23.59 11.96
N GLN A 835 40.59 -24.45 12.86
CA GLN A 835 39.17 -24.76 13.04
C GLN A 835 38.75 -24.40 14.46
N VAL A 836 37.89 -23.40 14.58
CA VAL A 836 37.28 -23.02 15.85
C VAL A 836 36.39 -24.17 16.37
N LYS A 837 36.58 -24.52 17.64
CA LYS A 837 35.85 -25.60 18.33
C LYS A 837 34.85 -25.09 19.36
N LYS A 838 35.21 -24.01 20.06
CA LYS A 838 34.46 -23.48 21.20
C LYS A 838 34.76 -21.98 21.32
N ILE A 839 33.71 -21.18 21.50
CA ILE A 839 33.82 -19.76 21.82
C ILE A 839 33.07 -19.50 23.12
N GLU A 840 33.73 -18.81 24.05
CA GLU A 840 33.18 -18.49 25.36
C GLU A 840 33.27 -16.99 25.64
N ARG A 841 32.16 -16.36 26.02
CA ARG A 841 32.16 -14.97 26.49
C ARG A 841 32.62 -14.93 27.93
N VAL A 842 33.55 -14.03 28.20
CA VAL A 842 33.97 -13.57 29.51
C VAL A 842 33.11 -12.37 29.86
N GLU A 843 32.24 -12.51 30.85
CA GLU A 843 31.58 -11.39 31.51
C GLU A 843 32.30 -11.20 32.86
N ASN A 844 33.23 -10.23 32.93
CA ASN A 844 33.96 -9.86 34.14
C ASN A 844 33.66 -8.40 34.49
N ILE A 845 32.86 -8.20 35.54
CA ILE A 845 32.30 -6.89 35.87
C ILE A 845 33.33 -5.92 36.48
N GLU A 846 34.36 -6.43 37.15
CA GLU A 846 35.45 -5.63 37.71
C GLU A 846 36.35 -5.10 36.59
N LEU A 847 36.81 -5.99 35.71
CA LEU A 847 37.61 -5.60 34.54
C LEU A 847 36.82 -4.69 33.60
N PHE A 848 35.53 -4.96 33.38
CA PHE A 848 34.68 -4.09 32.55
C PHE A 848 34.39 -2.73 33.21
N SER A 849 34.31 -2.65 34.54
CA SER A 849 34.24 -1.37 35.25
C SER A 849 35.49 -0.52 35.00
N ASN A 850 36.67 -1.12 35.15
CA ASN A 850 37.94 -0.42 34.96
C ASN A 850 38.13 0.01 33.49
N TYR A 851 37.78 -0.89 32.55
CA TYR A 851 37.73 -0.61 31.11
C TYR A 851 36.76 0.53 30.77
N SER A 852 35.52 0.50 31.27
CA SER A 852 34.54 1.55 30.99
C SER A 852 34.88 2.87 31.69
N HIS A 853 35.60 2.85 32.82
CA HIS A 853 36.15 4.06 33.43
C HIS A 853 37.22 4.68 32.52
N GLN A 854 38.14 3.87 31.98
CA GLN A 854 39.19 4.31 31.07
C GLN A 854 38.61 4.85 29.74
N ARG A 855 37.64 4.15 29.16
CA ARG A 855 36.82 4.62 28.03
C ARG A 855 36.21 6.00 28.30
N ASN A 856 35.67 6.19 29.50
CA ASN A 856 35.08 7.45 29.93
C ASN A 856 36.14 8.54 30.25
N LYS A 857 37.44 8.22 30.37
CA LYS A 857 38.51 9.24 30.34
C LYS A 857 38.78 9.71 28.91
N ILE A 858 38.88 8.79 27.96
CA ILE A 858 39.13 9.06 26.53
C ILE A 858 38.04 9.97 25.97
N ILE A 859 36.75 9.62 26.16
CA ILE A 859 35.61 10.45 25.76
C ILE A 859 35.69 11.86 26.35
N ARG A 860 36.02 12.00 27.64
CA ARG A 860 36.16 13.33 28.28
C ARG A 860 37.36 14.12 27.78
N ARG A 861 38.46 13.47 27.35
CA ARG A 861 39.61 14.16 26.74
C ARG A 861 39.21 14.72 25.37
N MET A 862 38.57 13.90 24.54
CA MET A 862 38.05 14.27 23.22
C MET A 862 37.09 15.48 23.29
N LEU A 863 36.11 15.43 24.19
CA LEU A 863 35.15 16.53 24.40
C LEU A 863 35.83 17.82 24.88
N ARG A 864 36.86 17.74 25.73
CA ARG A 864 37.64 18.93 26.16
C ARG A 864 38.44 19.57 25.02
N SER A 865 38.86 18.80 24.02
CA SER A 865 39.43 19.33 22.77
C SER A 865 38.37 19.83 21.76
N GLY A 866 37.10 19.96 22.16
CA GLY A 866 36.01 20.42 21.29
C GLY A 866 35.58 19.39 20.24
N GLN A 867 36.06 18.15 20.31
CA GLN A 867 35.82 17.09 19.33
C GLN A 867 34.69 16.15 19.79
N THR A 868 33.88 15.67 18.85
CA THR A 868 32.88 14.61 19.08
C THR A 868 33.25 13.26 18.46
N SER A 869 34.41 13.17 17.80
CA SER A 869 35.02 11.93 17.33
C SER A 869 36.53 12.15 17.15
N TYR A 870 37.34 11.12 17.39
CA TYR A 870 38.75 11.12 16.99
C TYR A 870 38.89 10.78 15.49
N PRO A 871 40.00 11.16 14.84
CA PRO A 871 40.32 10.68 13.50
C PRO A 871 40.31 9.15 13.48
N ARG A 872 39.62 8.59 12.49
CA ARG A 872 39.41 7.14 12.38
C ARG A 872 40.62 6.47 11.73
N LEU A 873 40.83 5.19 12.03
CA LEU A 873 41.97 4.43 11.50
C LEU A 873 42.04 4.38 9.97
N ASP A 874 40.89 4.39 9.28
CA ASP A 874 40.82 4.50 7.81
C ASP A 874 41.34 5.83 7.24
N THR A 875 41.32 6.91 8.03
CA THR A 875 41.94 8.21 7.70
C THR A 875 43.37 8.38 8.21
N LEU A 876 43.77 7.65 9.26
CA LEU A 876 45.08 7.79 9.91
C LEU A 876 46.16 6.86 9.35
N THR A 877 45.78 5.76 8.71
CA THR A 877 46.70 4.65 8.39
C THR A 877 46.69 4.30 6.91
N LYS A 878 47.85 3.95 6.35
CA LYS A 878 48.01 3.59 4.93
C LYS A 878 47.29 2.28 4.59
N ASN A 879 47.15 1.38 5.56
CA ASN A 879 46.45 0.12 5.41
C ASN A 879 44.92 0.21 5.68
N GLY A 880 44.37 1.41 5.83
CA GLY A 880 42.93 1.65 5.99
C GLY A 880 42.34 1.16 7.33
N GLY A 881 41.02 1.13 7.44
CA GLY A 881 40.34 0.79 8.70
C GLY A 881 40.71 -0.60 9.25
N MET A 882 40.52 -0.84 10.55
CA MET A 882 40.94 -2.10 11.18
C MET A 882 40.22 -3.32 10.56
N LEU A 883 40.97 -4.35 10.15
CA LEU A 883 40.46 -5.49 9.38
C LEU A 883 39.37 -6.26 10.13
N THR A 884 39.51 -6.47 11.44
CA THR A 884 38.46 -7.05 12.29
C THR A 884 37.15 -6.27 12.20
N THR A 885 37.23 -4.94 12.13
CA THR A 885 36.08 -4.04 12.04
C THR A 885 35.47 -4.04 10.64
N GLN A 886 36.27 -4.27 9.59
CA GLN A 886 35.77 -4.48 8.23
C GLN A 886 35.05 -5.83 8.06
N LYS A 887 35.47 -6.87 8.79
CA LYS A 887 34.97 -8.26 8.63
C LYS A 887 33.92 -8.69 9.65
N MET A 888 33.77 -8.01 10.78
CA MET A 888 32.86 -8.44 11.86
C MET A 888 31.37 -8.32 11.48
N ALA A 889 30.57 -9.32 11.88
CA ALA A 889 29.12 -9.28 11.74
C ALA A 889 28.51 -8.14 12.57
N LYS A 890 27.44 -7.51 12.06
CA LYS A 890 26.76 -6.34 12.68
C LYS A 890 26.41 -6.54 14.16
N LEU A 891 26.09 -7.76 14.60
CA LEU A 891 25.75 -8.07 16.00
C LEU A 891 26.89 -7.75 16.99
N LEU A 892 28.14 -7.90 16.58
CA LEU A 892 29.31 -7.58 17.41
C LEU A 892 29.51 -6.07 17.58
N ASN A 893 29.09 -5.27 16.59
CA ASN A 893 29.23 -3.82 16.57
C ASN A 893 28.16 -3.05 17.38
N THR A 894 27.19 -3.75 17.97
CA THR A 894 26.01 -3.17 18.69
C THR A 894 26.34 -2.30 19.92
N SER A 895 27.62 -2.17 20.26
CA SER A 895 28.09 -1.65 21.55
C SER A 895 29.56 -1.20 21.51
N LEU A 896 30.13 -1.02 20.32
CA LEU A 896 31.47 -0.47 20.12
C LEU A 896 31.35 1.01 19.77
N TYR A 897 32.11 1.86 20.45
CA TYR A 897 32.20 3.28 20.11
C TYR A 897 33.34 3.54 19.11
N LEU A 898 33.12 3.15 17.85
CA LEU A 898 34.08 3.31 16.74
C LEU A 898 34.62 4.75 16.60
N ASP A 899 33.86 5.75 17.01
CA ASP A 899 34.20 7.18 16.89
C ASP A 899 35.20 7.66 17.97
N ILE A 900 35.56 6.80 18.93
CA ILE A 900 36.76 6.92 19.79
C ILE A 900 37.77 5.79 19.50
N ASN A 901 37.68 5.16 18.32
CA ASN A 901 38.44 3.97 17.95
C ASN A 901 38.34 2.83 19.02
N GLU A 902 37.12 2.49 19.48
CA GLU A 902 36.86 1.25 20.24
C GLU A 902 36.61 0.09 19.27
N HIS A 903 37.53 -0.89 19.20
CA HIS A 903 37.49 -1.99 18.23
C HIS A 903 37.67 -3.37 18.89
N TYR A 904 37.35 -4.46 18.19
CA TYR A 904 37.82 -5.81 18.58
C TYR A 904 39.19 -6.11 17.96
N ALA A 905 40.07 -6.75 18.73
CA ALA A 905 41.39 -7.21 18.29
C ALA A 905 41.67 -8.63 18.79
N PHE A 906 42.55 -9.37 18.11
CA PHE A 906 43.04 -10.65 18.61
C PHE A 906 44.28 -10.45 19.52
N HIS A 907 44.35 -11.24 20.59
CA HIS A 907 45.53 -11.34 21.45
C HIS A 907 45.93 -12.81 21.61
N GLY A 908 47.15 -13.13 21.18
CA GLY A 908 47.74 -14.46 21.28
C GLY A 908 48.48 -14.66 22.60
N THR A 909 48.19 -15.74 23.31
CA THR A 909 48.87 -16.07 24.58
C THR A 909 48.73 -17.56 24.88
N LYS A 910 49.70 -18.14 25.60
CA LYS A 910 49.68 -19.57 25.96
C LYS A 910 48.45 -19.90 26.81
N SER A 911 47.74 -20.99 26.50
CA SER A 911 46.46 -21.36 27.14
C SER A 911 46.52 -21.35 28.69
N SER A 912 47.67 -21.68 29.28
CA SER A 912 47.95 -21.61 30.72
C SER A 912 47.77 -20.23 31.37
N TYR A 913 47.75 -19.15 30.58
CA TYR A 913 47.53 -17.78 31.08
C TYR A 913 46.10 -17.28 30.91
N ILE A 914 45.26 -17.97 30.12
CA ILE A 914 43.89 -17.53 29.80
C ILE A 914 43.07 -17.32 31.08
N GLU A 915 43.07 -18.29 32.00
CA GLU A 915 42.34 -18.16 33.28
C GLU A 915 42.84 -17.00 34.15
N ASN A 916 44.14 -16.71 34.12
CA ASN A 916 44.74 -15.59 34.84
C ASN A 916 44.27 -14.25 34.25
N ILE A 917 44.30 -14.15 32.91
CA ILE A 917 43.92 -12.96 32.14
C ILE A 917 42.43 -12.66 32.26
N THR A 918 41.56 -13.67 32.14
CA THR A 918 40.10 -13.47 32.23
C THR A 918 39.63 -13.13 33.65
N LYS A 919 40.44 -13.42 34.67
CA LYS A 919 40.20 -13.00 36.06
C LYS A 919 40.85 -11.66 36.41
N LYS A 920 42.06 -11.36 35.92
CA LYS A 920 42.92 -10.25 36.39
C LYS A 920 43.31 -9.20 35.33
N GLY A 921 42.85 -9.35 34.09
CA GLY A 921 43.25 -8.50 32.96
C GLY A 921 44.60 -8.88 32.35
N ILE A 922 44.95 -8.23 31.25
CA ILE A 922 46.27 -8.38 30.61
C ILE A 922 47.21 -7.34 31.21
N ASP A 923 48.25 -7.78 31.91
CA ASP A 923 49.22 -6.90 32.57
C ASP A 923 50.41 -6.62 31.62
N PRO A 924 50.59 -5.39 31.10
CA PRO A 924 51.68 -5.06 30.18
C PRO A 924 53.06 -5.30 30.79
N ARG A 925 53.20 -5.26 32.11
CA ARG A 925 54.47 -5.49 32.82
C ARG A 925 54.93 -6.95 32.79
N LYS A 926 54.06 -7.88 32.36
CA LYS A 926 54.39 -9.30 32.13
C LYS A 926 54.77 -9.59 30.68
N SER A 927 54.75 -8.58 29.81
CA SER A 927 55.31 -8.65 28.47
C SER A 927 56.85 -8.56 28.55
N GLY A 928 57.55 -9.39 27.76
CA GLY A 928 58.98 -9.68 27.96
C GLY A 928 59.95 -8.54 27.62
N ASP A 929 61.15 -8.58 28.22
CA ASP A 929 62.12 -7.47 28.30
C ASP A 929 62.70 -6.92 26.98
N ARG A 930 62.28 -7.44 25.82
CA ARG A 930 62.85 -7.12 24.49
C ARG A 930 61.80 -6.98 23.39
N LEU A 931 60.72 -6.27 23.67
CA LEU A 931 59.64 -5.99 22.72
C LEU A 931 59.94 -4.79 21.82
N MET A 932 59.52 -4.87 20.56
CA MET A 932 59.95 -3.95 19.49
C MET A 932 59.44 -2.51 19.65
N PHE A 933 58.31 -2.34 20.34
CA PHE A 933 57.70 -1.06 20.69
C PHE A 933 57.61 -0.86 22.21
N GLY A 934 58.46 -1.57 22.97
CA GLY A 934 58.50 -1.52 24.43
C GLY A 934 57.35 -2.25 25.14
N GLN A 935 57.17 -1.95 26.43
CA GLN A 935 56.41 -2.78 27.37
C GLN A 935 54.92 -2.42 27.39
N GLY A 936 54.13 -3.11 26.56
CA GLY A 936 52.69 -2.86 26.37
C GLY A 936 51.90 -4.13 26.09
N ILE A 937 50.59 -3.99 25.94
CA ILE A 937 49.68 -5.04 25.46
C ILE A 937 49.66 -4.99 23.93
N TYR A 938 50.14 -6.06 23.29
CA TYR A 938 50.15 -6.20 21.84
C TYR A 938 48.90 -6.96 21.37
N CYS A 939 48.20 -6.40 20.39
CA CYS A 939 47.04 -6.99 19.75
C CYS A 939 47.18 -6.91 18.22
N ALA A 940 46.51 -7.80 17.49
CA ALA A 940 46.54 -7.86 16.03
C ALA A 940 45.13 -7.89 15.43
N GLU A 941 45.00 -7.44 14.18
CA GLU A 941 43.76 -7.54 13.41
C GLU A 941 43.66 -8.82 12.54
N ASN A 942 44.75 -9.59 12.47
CA ASN A 942 44.87 -10.84 11.73
C ASN A 942 45.03 -12.00 12.72
N SER A 943 44.25 -13.08 12.54
CA SER A 943 44.18 -14.21 13.47
C SER A 943 45.44 -15.09 13.45
N VAL A 944 46.21 -15.11 12.34
CA VAL A 944 47.51 -15.80 12.22
C VAL A 944 48.55 -15.21 13.16
N LYS A 945 48.61 -13.88 13.27
CA LYS A 945 49.55 -13.20 14.18
C LYS A 945 49.25 -13.50 15.65
N ALA A 946 47.99 -13.75 16.00
CA ALA A 946 47.63 -14.23 17.34
C ALA A 946 47.98 -15.71 17.55
N ASP A 947 47.75 -16.57 16.55
CA ASP A 947 48.15 -17.99 16.60
C ASP A 947 49.63 -18.20 16.95
N GLN A 948 50.53 -17.35 16.43
CA GLN A 948 51.98 -17.45 16.67
C GLN A 948 52.39 -17.49 18.15
N TYR A 949 51.59 -16.92 19.05
CA TYR A 949 51.88 -16.80 20.49
C TYR A 949 51.01 -17.69 21.40
N THR A 950 50.16 -18.57 20.85
CA THR A 950 49.27 -19.45 21.65
C THR A 950 49.96 -20.68 22.24
N ASP A 951 51.19 -20.96 21.84
CA ASP A 951 52.03 -22.03 22.35
C ASP A 951 53.52 -21.64 22.36
N ASP A 952 54.42 -22.62 22.50
CA ASP A 952 55.85 -22.37 22.46
C ASP A 952 56.43 -22.68 21.08
N LYS A 953 57.26 -21.79 20.52
CA LYS A 953 57.85 -21.99 19.20
C LYS A 953 58.86 -23.14 19.10
N GLY A 954 59.35 -23.65 20.24
CA GLY A 954 60.08 -24.91 20.32
C GLY A 954 59.21 -26.16 20.54
N LYS A 955 57.91 -26.01 20.86
CA LYS A 955 56.98 -27.09 21.20
C LYS A 955 55.57 -26.79 20.67
N ARG A 956 55.42 -26.81 19.34
CA ARG A 956 54.13 -26.52 18.69
C ARG A 956 53.10 -27.62 18.96
N GLN A 957 51.90 -27.19 19.31
CA GLN A 957 50.72 -28.03 19.50
C GLN A 957 49.76 -27.88 18.32
N THR A 958 48.85 -28.84 18.14
CA THR A 958 47.87 -28.85 17.04
C THR A 958 46.42 -28.82 17.48
N LYS A 959 46.12 -29.00 18.78
CA LYS A 959 44.74 -29.10 19.29
C LYS A 959 44.55 -28.36 20.59
N GLY A 960 43.34 -27.87 20.84
CA GLY A 960 42.98 -27.20 22.10
C GLY A 960 43.73 -25.89 22.38
N LEU A 961 44.23 -25.23 21.32
CA LEU A 961 44.88 -23.93 21.42
C LEU A 961 43.85 -22.86 21.72
N GLN A 962 44.27 -21.79 22.41
CA GLN A 962 43.39 -20.71 22.82
C GLN A 962 43.97 -19.34 22.46
N MET A 963 43.15 -18.47 21.88
CA MET A 963 43.43 -17.05 21.71
C MET A 963 42.28 -16.21 22.28
N LEU A 964 42.51 -14.92 22.52
CA LEU A 964 41.48 -14.00 23.01
C LEU A 964 41.05 -13.06 21.89
N LEU A 965 39.74 -12.80 21.79
CA LEU A 965 39.21 -11.59 21.15
C LEU A 965 38.94 -10.56 22.26
N VAL A 966 39.65 -9.44 22.19
CA VAL A 966 39.62 -8.38 23.20
C VAL A 966 38.93 -7.15 22.63
N ARG A 967 38.22 -6.38 23.48
CA ARG A 967 37.90 -4.99 23.17
C ARG A 967 39.13 -4.14 23.43
N LEU A 968 39.45 -3.26 22.50
CA LEU A 968 40.64 -2.41 22.52
C LEU A 968 40.24 -0.94 22.36
N LEU A 969 40.62 -0.12 23.33
CA LEU A 969 40.52 1.34 23.29
C LEU A 969 41.78 1.89 22.62
N ILE A 970 41.69 2.15 21.33
CA ILE A 970 42.80 2.73 20.54
C ILE A 970 42.83 4.26 20.71
N GLY A 971 41.67 4.91 20.91
CA GLY A 971 41.58 6.33 21.26
C GLY A 971 42.19 7.24 20.18
N ASN A 972 42.92 8.26 20.62
CA ASN A 972 43.78 9.04 19.73
C ASN A 972 45.08 8.26 19.45
N ALA A 973 45.33 7.85 18.21
CA ALA A 973 46.42 6.92 17.86
C ALA A 973 47.69 7.60 17.36
N PHE A 974 48.86 7.12 17.80
CA PHE A 974 50.14 7.42 17.16
C PHE A 974 50.49 6.34 16.13
N VAL A 975 50.58 6.70 14.84
CA VAL A 975 50.95 5.76 13.77
C VAL A 975 52.45 5.84 13.51
N THR A 976 53.15 4.69 13.48
CA THR A 976 54.59 4.63 13.18
C THR A 976 55.00 3.27 12.61
N GLY A 977 56.15 3.23 11.91
CA GLY A 977 56.86 1.99 11.56
C GLY A 977 58.17 1.80 12.34
N ASP A 978 58.60 2.79 13.13
CA ASP A 978 59.96 2.84 13.68
C ASP A 978 60.07 2.18 15.05
N LYS A 979 61.02 1.25 15.19
CA LYS A 979 61.30 0.53 16.44
C LYS A 979 61.90 1.48 17.49
N LYS A 980 61.10 1.91 18.47
CA LYS A 980 61.57 2.60 19.70
C LYS A 980 61.01 1.88 20.92
N ASN A 981 61.81 1.79 21.99
CA ASN A 981 61.37 1.21 23.27
C ASN A 981 60.47 2.20 24.03
N TYR A 982 59.21 2.32 23.61
CA TYR A 982 58.22 3.17 24.27
C TYR A 982 57.82 2.61 25.64
N ARG A 983 57.79 3.46 26.67
CA ARG A 983 57.20 3.14 27.98
C ARG A 983 55.74 3.60 28.11
N HIS A 984 55.35 4.52 27.25
CA HIS A 984 54.06 5.17 27.11
C HIS A 984 53.98 5.74 25.68
N PRO A 985 52.79 6.03 25.12
CA PRO A 985 52.67 6.67 23.81
C PRO A 985 53.29 8.07 23.79
N PRO A 986 53.72 8.58 22.62
CA PRO A 986 54.22 9.95 22.53
C PRO A 986 53.18 11.02 22.90
N CYS A 987 53.67 12.20 23.25
CA CYS A 987 52.89 13.43 23.34
C CYS A 987 52.12 13.69 22.03
N SER A 988 50.81 13.94 22.13
CA SER A 988 49.96 14.18 20.96
C SER A 988 50.25 15.49 20.24
N VAL A 989 50.94 16.43 20.90
CA VAL A 989 51.42 17.70 20.32
C VAL A 989 52.84 17.51 19.76
N CYS A 990 53.82 17.31 20.65
CA CYS A 990 55.26 17.29 20.32
C CYS A 990 55.75 16.01 19.62
N LYS A 991 54.92 14.97 19.51
CA LYS A 991 55.22 13.65 18.89
C LYS A 991 56.42 12.90 19.48
N THR A 992 56.93 13.33 20.64
CA THR A 992 58.00 12.67 21.40
C THR A 992 57.50 12.10 22.73
N THR A 993 58.20 11.09 23.25
CA THR A 993 58.05 10.58 24.63
C THR A 993 58.57 11.58 25.67
N ASP A 994 59.47 12.48 25.26
CA ASP A 994 60.34 13.23 26.17
C ASP A 994 59.75 14.63 26.48
N CYS A 995 58.41 14.69 26.56
CA CYS A 995 57.64 15.93 26.69
C CYS A 995 57.47 16.34 28.17
N VAL A 996 57.90 17.56 28.50
CA VAL A 996 57.81 18.12 29.87
C VAL A 996 56.60 19.04 30.12
N SER A 997 55.78 19.32 29.10
CA SER A 997 54.56 20.14 29.25
C SER A 997 53.45 19.34 29.93
N GLY A 998 53.00 19.81 31.10
CA GLY A 998 51.87 19.23 31.84
C GLY A 998 50.50 19.52 31.22
N GLU A 999 50.41 20.41 30.23
CA GLU A 999 49.17 20.70 29.49
C GLU A 999 48.98 19.76 28.29
N HIS A 1000 50.06 19.18 27.77
CA HIS A 1000 50.01 18.32 26.61
C HIS A 1000 49.49 16.92 26.98
N ALA A 1001 48.47 16.45 26.28
CA ALA A 1001 48.07 15.06 26.34
C ALA A 1001 49.06 14.14 25.60
N GLU A 1002 49.08 12.88 26.00
CA GLU A 1002 49.65 11.79 25.21
C GLU A 1002 48.61 11.23 24.23
N TYR A 1003 49.08 10.51 23.21
CA TYR A 1003 48.23 9.57 22.47
C TYR A 1003 47.77 8.43 23.40
N ASP A 1004 46.68 7.74 23.05
CA ASP A 1004 46.13 6.63 23.85
C ASP A 1004 46.72 5.26 23.46
N SER A 1005 47.33 5.17 22.27
CA SER A 1005 47.88 3.93 21.71
C SER A 1005 48.98 4.20 20.67
N ILE A 1006 49.71 3.15 20.30
CA ILE A 1006 50.56 3.12 19.11
C ILE A 1006 50.00 2.10 18.11
N VAL A 1007 49.95 2.48 16.84
CA VAL A 1007 49.58 1.64 15.70
C VAL A 1007 50.81 1.44 14.82
N VAL A 1008 51.22 0.19 14.67
CA VAL A 1008 52.44 -0.21 13.97
C VAL A 1008 52.13 -0.58 12.52
N GLU A 1009 52.59 0.20 11.54
CA GLU A 1009 52.45 -0.12 10.11
C GLU A 1009 53.71 0.24 9.30
N GLY A 1010 53.73 -0.11 8.01
CA GLY A 1010 54.88 0.12 7.11
C GLY A 1010 55.44 -1.20 6.58
N SER A 1011 56.75 -1.42 6.71
CA SER A 1011 57.47 -2.62 6.25
C SER A 1011 57.26 -3.87 7.11
N TRP A 1012 56.08 -3.98 7.74
CA TRP A 1012 55.73 -4.99 8.73
C TRP A 1012 54.68 -5.96 8.19
N LEU A 1013 54.91 -7.27 8.38
CA LEU A 1013 54.03 -8.32 7.85
C LEU A 1013 52.61 -8.28 8.43
N PHE A 1014 52.47 -7.78 9.65
CA PHE A 1014 51.19 -7.58 10.33
C PHE A 1014 51.18 -6.19 10.95
N ARG A 1015 50.01 -5.53 10.90
CA ARG A 1015 49.76 -4.32 11.68
C ARG A 1015 49.44 -4.71 13.13
N GLU A 1016 50.22 -4.16 14.06
CA GLU A 1016 50.08 -4.41 15.50
C GLU A 1016 49.55 -3.15 16.20
N PHE A 1017 48.71 -3.37 17.21
CA PHE A 1017 48.05 -2.32 17.98
C PHE A 1017 48.52 -2.45 19.43
N VAL A 1018 49.20 -1.42 19.94
CA VAL A 1018 49.88 -1.46 21.24
C VAL A 1018 49.26 -0.44 22.20
N VAL A 1019 48.79 -0.92 23.34
CA VAL A 1019 48.29 -0.07 24.44
C VAL A 1019 49.10 -0.33 25.72
N TYR A 1020 49.48 0.75 26.39
CA TYR A 1020 50.37 0.71 27.56
C TYR A 1020 49.58 0.69 28.88
N GLU A 1021 48.31 1.09 28.83
CA GLU A 1021 47.38 1.06 29.95
C GLU A 1021 46.65 -0.30 30.03
N THR A 1022 46.68 -0.92 31.21
CA THR A 1022 46.02 -2.21 31.48
C THR A 1022 44.54 -2.17 31.11
N ASN A 1023 43.89 -1.04 31.42
CA ASN A 1023 42.46 -0.85 31.26
C ASN A 1023 42.05 -0.38 29.85
N ASN A 1024 42.98 -0.20 28.91
CA ASN A 1024 42.65 0.00 27.49
C ASN A 1024 42.19 -1.30 26.82
N CYS A 1025 42.33 -2.46 27.48
CA CYS A 1025 42.05 -3.78 26.92
C CYS A 1025 41.09 -4.57 27.84
N TYR A 1026 40.00 -5.11 27.28
CA TYR A 1026 39.07 -6.00 27.98
C TYR A 1026 38.96 -7.35 27.25
N PRO A 1027 39.40 -8.47 27.86
CA PRO A 1027 39.34 -9.79 27.22
C PRO A 1027 37.90 -10.33 27.25
N GLU A 1028 37.17 -10.24 26.12
CA GLU A 1028 35.74 -10.57 26.09
C GLU A 1028 35.42 -11.97 25.57
N TYR A 1029 36.20 -12.54 24.67
CA TYR A 1029 35.95 -13.90 24.18
C TYR A 1029 37.21 -14.77 24.20
N ILE A 1030 37.07 -16.00 24.72
CA ILE A 1030 38.04 -17.07 24.56
C ILE A 1030 37.66 -17.85 23.31
N ILE A 1031 38.59 -17.97 22.37
CA ILE A 1031 38.44 -18.75 21.13
C ILE A 1031 39.34 -19.98 21.26
N THR A 1032 38.73 -21.16 21.37
CA THR A 1032 39.45 -22.45 21.40
C THR A 1032 39.39 -23.12 20.04
N TYR A 1033 40.52 -23.57 19.50
CA TYR A 1033 40.66 -24.07 18.14
C TYR A 1033 41.70 -25.20 18.01
N ASP A 1034 41.61 -25.94 16.92
CA ASP A 1034 42.67 -26.85 16.43
C ASP A 1034 43.34 -26.24 15.19
N ARG A 1035 44.62 -26.55 14.96
CA ARG A 1035 45.34 -26.32 13.70
C ARG A 1035 45.17 -27.55 12.79
N LEU A 1036 44.94 -27.31 11.50
CA LEU A 1036 44.71 -28.32 10.45
C LEU A 1036 45.71 -28.16 9.30
#